data_AF-A0A9P7BUD0-F1
#
_entry.id   AF-A0A9P7BUD0-F1
#
_cell.length_a   1.000
_cell.length_b   1.000
_cell.length_c   1.000
_cell.angle_alpha   90.00
_cell.angle_beta   90.00
_cell.angle_gamma   90.00
#
_symmetry.space_group_name_H-M   'P 1'
#
loop_
_entity.id
_entity.type
_entity.pdbx_description
1 polymer ?
#
loop_
_entity_poly.entity_id
_entity_poly.type
_entity_poly.pdbx_seq_one_letter_code
_entity_poly.pdbx_strand_id
1 'polypeptide(L)'
;MAQVLLFPDIDSHTIIKQKVNNILTYYCIIQDDNTHNNYQIELWSNLTTSKEWKQFPFVKMKHQGKRYFVIIDISDLTASQYEFTLRSKTLQDRDWTWYGKPQQNGRITIVTPSHTRFVPSVIHRIPELQMIRKHSDHSTDLYHFSTNPKQIKQGVIDLGPVDHSINGHVSFLRKGTTWLTPISGASYFHPSDVEKHQLVLYQDSERGDVHLWMALGTSIDCWLSFGPNNTVYFHCPTDDTQKDDRQVHLLFLTTQNEYKFYDLVKFAIQYYYEHIANLSDQISRISKAPEDTILVETLGYCTWNAFGKELSYDKISKALSSLKDNNIPVNYLLLDDGWGDIISDRSQLASFDVCPAKFPMGDLQEIVQKIKERYPFIKYVGIWHTLCGYWHGISKKLARRQAYNYFELKDNKGASIGLIKEPQLFYQEFYSFLNKSGIDFVKVDNQGGFLDLMCDSKTRLNLWNTYRKALIDHSDSLISSRVIHCMSLNPYILLEPALSFKTKATFRNSDDFFPDVLDSHAWHIYSNAINSLWTRHYPVIADWDMFQSDHPFAEYHASSRAMSGGPVYLTDIPGKHNIDLIEKLVSVTRNGARTLLRSRQSPIPTFKTALGNPMGTHALLCLYNINREENELDDEEESAYAVYGFWNTGPRIRLGVVETSELIHLASIFKSFSVAHIVTGLDQGIILPLFPLSGPKDLHGASALLTRVAGFGSSLISVSCTKSLKCISIACLGLLDKLNGSRAILKTKMVELNHSSAKDGFSVKYSARLSHKSKSCGFWISKCSTANDILESRDMIVAKVVLDKHVLISDKDWHWNKSSNLLTVNMLSVSSYASDTDYFLIEIFINSTMI
;
A
#
# COMPACT_ATOMS: atom_id res chain seq x y z
N MET A 1 -28.21 -20.60 -13.84
CA MET A 1 -28.52 -19.17 -14.04
C MET A 1 -27.21 -18.43 -14.15
N ALA A 2 -27.09 -17.50 -15.09
CA ALA A 2 -25.89 -16.69 -15.24
C ALA A 2 -25.68 -15.82 -13.99
N GLN A 3 -24.46 -15.78 -13.49
CA GLN A 3 -24.12 -14.89 -12.38
C GLN A 3 -23.73 -13.52 -12.94
N VAL A 4 -24.38 -12.46 -12.46
CA VAL A 4 -24.06 -11.08 -12.82
C VAL A 4 -23.10 -10.50 -11.78
N LEU A 5 -22.05 -9.83 -12.25
CA LEU A 5 -21.17 -9.00 -11.42
C LEU A 5 -21.44 -7.54 -11.78
N LEU A 6 -21.81 -6.72 -10.81
CA LEU A 6 -22.20 -5.32 -11.00
C LEU A 6 -21.24 -4.38 -10.26
N PHE A 7 -20.91 -3.25 -10.89
CA PHE A 7 -20.23 -2.14 -10.26
C PHE A 7 -20.93 -0.81 -10.61
N PRO A 8 -21.18 0.08 -9.63
CA PRO A 8 -21.12 -0.17 -8.19
C PRO A 8 -22.05 -1.32 -7.76
N ASP A 9 -21.67 -2.09 -6.75
CA ASP A 9 -22.48 -3.23 -6.28
C ASP A 9 -23.82 -2.75 -5.69
N ILE A 10 -24.83 -3.62 -5.67
CA ILE A 10 -26.15 -3.33 -5.11
C ILE A 10 -26.12 -3.15 -3.58
N ASP A 11 -25.06 -3.64 -2.93
CA ASP A 11 -24.81 -3.41 -1.50
C ASP A 11 -24.12 -2.06 -1.23
N SER A 12 -23.77 -1.30 -2.27
CA SER A 12 -23.05 -0.04 -2.14
C SER A 12 -23.96 1.16 -1.89
N HIS A 13 -23.40 2.15 -1.20
CA HIS A 13 -23.95 3.50 -1.08
C HIS A 13 -22.90 4.50 -1.55
N THR A 14 -23.19 5.19 -2.66
CA THR A 14 -22.28 6.18 -3.26
C THR A 14 -22.83 7.59 -3.12
N ILE A 15 -21.98 8.53 -2.71
CA ILE A 15 -22.29 9.97 -2.71
C ILE A 15 -21.70 10.62 -3.94
N ILE A 16 -22.46 11.48 -4.60
CA ILE A 16 -22.03 12.17 -5.82
C ILE A 16 -22.26 13.67 -5.66
N LYS A 17 -21.19 14.45 -5.82
CA LYS A 17 -21.26 15.92 -5.87
C LYS A 17 -21.60 16.37 -7.29
N GLN A 18 -22.85 16.79 -7.49
CA GLN A 18 -23.36 17.26 -8.79
C GLN A 18 -22.54 18.46 -9.29
N LYS A 19 -22.27 18.63 -10.61
CA LYS A 19 -21.33 19.62 -11.20
C LYS A 19 -19.84 19.30 -11.12
N VAL A 20 -19.42 18.35 -10.29
CA VAL A 20 -18.05 17.77 -10.35
C VAL A 20 -18.07 16.53 -11.26
N ASN A 21 -19.07 15.67 -11.05
CA ASN A 21 -19.37 14.53 -11.92
C ASN A 21 -20.84 14.63 -12.35
N ASN A 22 -21.06 14.73 -13.66
CA ASN A 22 -22.40 14.82 -14.26
C ASN A 22 -22.85 13.48 -14.86
N ILE A 23 -22.00 12.47 -14.80
CA ILE A 23 -22.21 11.17 -15.40
C ILE A 23 -22.02 10.10 -14.34
N LEU A 24 -22.95 9.15 -14.30
CA LEU A 24 -22.80 7.89 -13.61
C LEU A 24 -22.58 6.77 -14.62
N THR A 25 -21.59 5.93 -14.35
CA THR A 25 -21.36 4.73 -15.15
C THR A 25 -21.52 3.49 -14.30
N TYR A 26 -22.29 2.54 -14.81
CA TYR A 26 -22.40 1.21 -14.24
C TYR A 26 -21.77 0.21 -15.19
N TYR A 27 -21.09 -0.79 -14.64
CA TYR A 27 -20.48 -1.87 -15.39
C TYR A 27 -21.01 -3.20 -14.92
N CYS A 28 -21.16 -4.12 -15.87
CA CYS A 28 -21.68 -5.44 -15.61
C CYS A 28 -20.87 -6.49 -16.38
N ILE A 29 -20.58 -7.62 -15.72
CA ILE A 29 -20.08 -8.83 -16.38
C ILE A 29 -21.08 -9.96 -16.17
N ILE A 30 -21.45 -10.64 -17.26
CA ILE A 30 -22.22 -11.88 -17.19
C ILE A 30 -21.27 -13.07 -17.19
N GLN A 31 -21.35 -13.86 -16.12
CA GLN A 31 -20.69 -15.16 -16.00
C GLN A 31 -21.68 -16.24 -16.42
N ASP A 32 -21.50 -16.74 -17.63
CA ASP A 32 -22.29 -17.82 -18.21
C ASP A 32 -21.40 -18.66 -19.12
N ASP A 33 -21.42 -19.98 -18.91
CA ASP A 33 -20.60 -20.96 -19.63
C ASP A 33 -21.05 -21.11 -21.09
N ASN A 34 -22.31 -20.77 -21.41
CA ASN A 34 -22.80 -20.82 -22.78
C ASN A 34 -22.48 -19.53 -23.55
N THR A 35 -21.48 -19.58 -24.42
CA THR A 35 -21.04 -18.41 -25.21
C THR A 35 -22.06 -17.94 -26.26
N HIS A 36 -23.07 -18.74 -26.57
CA HIS A 36 -24.10 -18.42 -27.58
C HIS A 36 -25.29 -17.63 -27.02
N ASN A 37 -25.43 -17.55 -25.70
CA ASN A 37 -26.50 -16.80 -25.08
C ASN A 37 -26.29 -15.29 -25.26
N ASN A 38 -27.25 -14.66 -25.92
CA ASN A 38 -27.36 -13.20 -25.97
C ASN A 38 -28.26 -12.73 -24.84
N TYR A 39 -27.74 -11.83 -24.02
CA TYR A 39 -28.44 -11.28 -22.86
C TYR A 39 -28.96 -9.88 -23.14
N GLN A 40 -30.19 -9.63 -22.70
CA GLN A 40 -30.70 -8.29 -22.43
C GLN A 40 -30.48 -8.00 -20.95
N ILE A 41 -29.89 -6.84 -20.65
CA ILE A 41 -29.57 -6.42 -19.30
C ILE A 41 -30.04 -4.98 -19.17
N GLU A 42 -30.76 -4.70 -18.09
CA GLU A 42 -31.29 -3.37 -17.81
C GLU A 42 -30.93 -3.00 -16.39
N LEU A 43 -30.36 -1.80 -16.22
CA LEU A 43 -30.43 -1.13 -14.94
C LEU A 43 -31.88 -0.68 -14.76
N TRP A 44 -32.47 -1.02 -13.63
CA TRP A 44 -33.76 -0.48 -13.24
C TRP A 44 -33.49 0.53 -12.14
N SER A 45 -33.82 1.80 -12.35
CA SER A 45 -33.47 2.86 -11.40
C SER A 45 -34.46 4.01 -11.42
N ASN A 46 -34.60 4.71 -10.30
CA ASN A 46 -35.34 5.96 -10.19
C ASN A 46 -34.48 7.21 -10.42
N LEU A 47 -33.26 7.08 -10.98
CA LEU A 47 -32.36 8.17 -11.41
C LEU A 47 -32.97 8.97 -12.58
N THR A 48 -34.11 9.61 -12.33
CA THR A 48 -34.88 10.41 -13.27
C THR A 48 -35.40 11.66 -12.57
N THR A 49 -35.66 12.72 -13.33
CA THR A 49 -36.22 13.96 -12.77
C THR A 49 -37.59 13.77 -12.11
N SER A 50 -38.38 12.79 -12.57
CA SER A 50 -39.68 12.42 -11.96
C SER A 50 -39.56 11.47 -10.76
N LYS A 51 -38.36 10.92 -10.48
CA LYS A 51 -38.12 9.83 -9.52
C LYS A 51 -38.94 8.57 -9.77
N GLU A 52 -39.48 8.41 -10.96
CA GLU A 52 -40.11 7.17 -11.37
C GLU A 52 -39.03 6.16 -11.77
N TRP A 53 -39.25 4.91 -11.43
CA TRP A 53 -38.39 3.81 -11.85
C TRP A 53 -38.50 3.59 -13.36
N LYS A 54 -37.36 3.61 -14.05
CA LYS A 54 -37.25 3.37 -15.50
C LYS A 54 -36.13 2.38 -15.81
N GLN A 55 -36.23 1.76 -16.98
CA GLN A 55 -35.16 0.93 -17.54
C GLN A 55 -34.09 1.78 -18.23
N PHE A 56 -32.84 1.43 -17.98
CA PHE A 56 -31.68 1.92 -18.71
C PHE A 56 -30.94 0.70 -19.29
N PRO A 57 -31.00 0.49 -20.62
CA PRO A 57 -30.41 -0.69 -21.23
C PRO A 57 -28.88 -0.62 -21.20
N PHE A 58 -28.27 -1.71 -20.76
CA PHE A 58 -26.82 -1.86 -20.84
C PHE A 58 -26.38 -2.10 -22.29
N VAL A 59 -25.28 -1.46 -22.65
CA VAL A 59 -24.63 -1.60 -23.96
C VAL A 59 -23.42 -2.51 -23.81
N LYS A 60 -23.25 -3.45 -24.73
CA LYS A 60 -22.09 -4.35 -24.76
C LYS A 60 -20.83 -3.55 -25.09
N MET A 61 -19.78 -3.71 -24.29
CA MET A 61 -18.49 -3.07 -24.53
C MET A 61 -17.82 -3.68 -25.77
N LYS A 62 -17.41 -2.83 -26.72
CA LYS A 62 -16.70 -3.29 -27.93
C LYS A 62 -15.41 -4.01 -27.53
N HIS A 63 -15.14 -5.16 -28.17
CA HIS A 63 -13.92 -5.96 -27.97
C HIS A 63 -13.67 -6.51 -26.55
N GLN A 64 -14.67 -6.48 -25.66
CA GLN A 64 -14.52 -6.86 -24.26
C GLN A 64 -15.40 -8.06 -23.82
N GLY A 65 -15.95 -8.80 -24.77
CA GLY A 65 -16.70 -10.04 -24.50
C GLY A 65 -18.06 -9.78 -23.85
N LYS A 66 -18.41 -10.54 -22.79
CA LYS A 66 -19.67 -10.41 -22.01
C LYS A 66 -19.61 -9.26 -20.97
N ARG A 67 -18.94 -8.16 -21.33
CA ARG A 67 -18.81 -6.95 -20.51
C ARG A 67 -19.75 -5.88 -21.06
N TYR A 68 -20.44 -5.21 -20.17
CA TYR A 68 -21.48 -4.25 -20.50
C TYR A 68 -21.33 -3.00 -19.65
N PHE A 69 -21.81 -1.87 -20.16
CA PHE A 69 -21.85 -0.61 -19.44
C PHE A 69 -23.16 0.13 -19.71
N VAL A 70 -23.56 1.00 -18.79
CA VAL A 70 -24.60 2.00 -19.02
C VAL A 70 -24.14 3.32 -18.41
N ILE A 71 -24.38 4.39 -19.15
CA ILE A 71 -24.04 5.76 -18.78
C ILE A 71 -25.36 6.49 -18.52
N ILE A 72 -25.48 7.14 -17.37
CA ILE A 72 -26.64 7.94 -16.99
C ILE A 72 -26.17 9.37 -16.74
N ASP A 73 -26.71 10.32 -17.49
CA ASP A 73 -26.54 11.74 -17.23
C ASP A 73 -27.38 12.13 -16.02
N ILE A 74 -26.73 12.68 -15.02
CA ILE A 74 -27.35 13.12 -13.76
C ILE A 74 -27.35 14.64 -13.60
N SER A 75 -26.99 15.39 -14.65
CA SER A 75 -26.86 16.86 -14.62
C SER A 75 -28.14 17.54 -14.15
N ASP A 76 -29.31 17.02 -14.54
CA ASP A 76 -30.62 17.63 -14.26
C ASP A 76 -31.32 17.04 -13.02
N LEU A 77 -30.69 16.07 -12.33
CA LEU A 77 -31.29 15.44 -11.15
C LEU A 77 -31.27 16.38 -9.94
N THR A 78 -32.21 16.22 -9.02
CA THR A 78 -32.22 17.02 -7.78
C THR A 78 -31.37 16.35 -6.70
N ALA A 79 -30.80 17.14 -5.79
CA ALA A 79 -30.10 16.59 -4.63
C ALA A 79 -31.08 15.73 -3.80
N SER A 80 -30.83 14.43 -3.77
CA SER A 80 -31.70 13.45 -3.13
C SER A 80 -31.08 12.06 -3.10
N GLN A 81 -31.79 11.14 -2.46
CA GLN A 81 -31.49 9.71 -2.53
C GLN A 81 -32.21 9.08 -3.72
N TYR A 82 -31.46 8.24 -4.42
CA TYR A 82 -31.87 7.44 -5.56
C TYR A 82 -31.49 6.00 -5.31
N GLU A 83 -32.19 5.10 -5.99
CA GLU A 83 -32.03 3.66 -5.87
C GLU A 83 -31.89 3.03 -7.25
N PHE A 84 -31.16 1.93 -7.29
CA PHE A 84 -31.02 1.11 -8.49
C PHE A 84 -30.99 -0.37 -8.15
N THR A 85 -31.43 -1.16 -9.10
CA THR A 85 -31.23 -2.61 -9.16
C THR A 85 -30.96 -2.99 -10.62
N LEU A 86 -30.81 -4.28 -10.89
CA LEU A 86 -30.56 -4.79 -12.22
C LEU A 86 -31.46 -5.99 -12.50
N ARG A 87 -31.87 -6.12 -13.76
CA ARG A 87 -32.51 -7.34 -14.26
C ARG A 87 -31.86 -7.79 -15.55
N SER A 88 -31.89 -9.09 -15.79
CA SER A 88 -31.38 -9.70 -17.01
C SER A 88 -32.26 -10.85 -17.49
N LYS A 89 -32.19 -11.13 -18.79
CA LYS A 89 -32.81 -12.31 -19.41
C LYS A 89 -32.05 -12.68 -20.68
N THR A 90 -32.12 -13.94 -21.11
CA THR A 90 -31.68 -14.28 -22.46
C THR A 90 -32.73 -13.84 -23.48
N LEU A 91 -32.35 -13.73 -24.76
CA LEU A 91 -33.31 -13.44 -25.84
C LEU A 91 -34.42 -14.49 -25.98
N GLN A 92 -34.21 -15.70 -25.45
CA GLN A 92 -35.19 -16.80 -25.51
C GLN A 92 -36.15 -16.77 -24.32
N ASP A 93 -35.77 -16.13 -23.21
CA ASP A 93 -36.56 -16.07 -22.00
C ASP A 93 -37.68 -15.02 -22.13
N ARG A 94 -38.87 -15.40 -21.64
CA ARG A 94 -40.00 -14.45 -21.53
C ARG A 94 -39.86 -13.56 -20.30
N ASP A 95 -39.48 -14.16 -19.18
CA ASP A 95 -39.45 -13.52 -17.87
C ASP A 95 -38.08 -12.93 -17.53
N TRP A 96 -38.09 -11.86 -16.74
CA TRP A 96 -36.88 -11.21 -16.24
C TRP A 96 -36.39 -11.87 -14.94
N THR A 97 -35.07 -12.04 -14.83
CA THR A 97 -34.42 -12.39 -13.57
C THR A 97 -33.86 -11.13 -12.91
N TRP A 98 -34.30 -10.83 -11.70
CA TRP A 98 -33.82 -9.70 -10.92
C TRP A 98 -32.53 -10.05 -10.15
N TYR A 99 -31.63 -9.08 -10.05
CA TYR A 99 -30.39 -9.18 -9.30
C TYR A 99 -30.61 -8.82 -7.83
N GLY A 100 -30.00 -9.59 -6.92
CA GLY A 100 -30.19 -9.41 -5.48
C GLY A 100 -31.49 -10.04 -4.96
N LYS A 101 -31.72 -9.87 -3.65
CA LYS A 101 -32.97 -10.28 -2.98
C LYS A 101 -34.09 -9.27 -3.27
N PRO A 102 -35.37 -9.66 -3.11
CA PRO A 102 -36.47 -8.69 -3.14
C PRO A 102 -36.19 -7.50 -2.22
N GLN A 103 -36.37 -6.28 -2.72
CA GLN A 103 -36.11 -5.00 -2.02
C GLN A 103 -34.64 -4.69 -1.68
N GLN A 104 -33.69 -5.49 -2.15
CA GLN A 104 -32.27 -5.16 -2.07
C GLN A 104 -31.91 -4.23 -3.23
N ASN A 105 -31.76 -2.93 -2.94
CA ASN A 105 -31.40 -1.90 -3.92
C ASN A 105 -30.08 -1.24 -3.54
N GLY A 106 -29.28 -0.90 -4.56
CA GLY A 106 -28.12 -0.03 -4.43
C GLY A 106 -28.57 1.40 -4.25
N ARG A 107 -27.81 2.18 -3.50
CA ARG A 107 -28.20 3.55 -3.11
C ARG A 107 -27.21 4.57 -3.64
N ILE A 108 -27.74 5.66 -4.16
CA ILE A 108 -26.98 6.83 -4.59
C ILE A 108 -27.54 8.04 -3.89
N THR A 109 -26.66 8.90 -3.37
CA THR A 109 -27.04 10.20 -2.85
C THR A 109 -26.38 11.27 -3.70
N ILE A 110 -27.21 12.03 -4.43
CA ILE A 110 -26.74 13.22 -5.14
C ILE A 110 -26.81 14.38 -4.15
N VAL A 111 -25.68 15.05 -3.96
CA VAL A 111 -25.57 16.23 -3.10
C VAL A 111 -25.20 17.44 -3.94
N THR A 112 -25.76 18.60 -3.58
CA THR A 112 -25.38 19.87 -4.18
C THR A 112 -24.05 20.31 -3.58
N PRO A 113 -23.00 20.61 -4.39
CA PRO A 113 -21.76 21.15 -3.85
C PRO A 113 -22.05 22.45 -3.12
N SER A 114 -21.56 22.53 -1.90
CA SER A 114 -21.75 23.73 -1.12
C SER A 114 -20.63 24.73 -1.40
N HIS A 115 -21.01 25.94 -1.84
CA HIS A 115 -20.05 27.04 -2.05
C HIS A 115 -19.58 27.68 -0.73
N THR A 116 -20.25 27.37 0.38
CA THR A 116 -19.84 27.84 1.70
C THR A 116 -18.78 26.92 2.29
N ARG A 117 -17.85 27.47 3.07
CA ARG A 117 -16.88 26.66 3.80
C ARG A 117 -17.55 25.90 4.93
N PHE A 118 -17.08 24.69 5.21
CA PHE A 118 -17.55 23.93 6.37
C PHE A 118 -16.97 24.55 7.64
N VAL A 119 -17.82 24.84 8.63
CA VAL A 119 -17.37 25.31 9.96
C VAL A 119 -17.79 24.26 10.98
N PRO A 120 -16.85 23.65 11.73
CA PRO A 120 -17.17 22.66 12.74
C PRO A 120 -18.08 23.24 13.82
N SER A 121 -19.20 22.59 14.08
CA SER A 121 -20.19 23.04 15.07
C SER A 121 -19.66 23.07 16.50
N VAL A 122 -18.67 22.23 16.80
CA VAL A 122 -17.96 22.21 18.09
C VAL A 122 -17.45 23.59 18.49
N ILE A 123 -17.07 24.44 17.52
CA ILE A 123 -16.62 25.82 17.74
C ILE A 123 -17.69 26.67 18.43
N HIS A 124 -18.97 26.40 18.13
CA HIS A 124 -20.10 27.14 18.69
C HIS A 124 -20.66 26.50 19.96
N ARG A 125 -20.50 25.18 20.12
CA ARG A 125 -21.05 24.44 21.27
C ARG A 125 -20.25 24.63 22.54
N ILE A 126 -18.93 24.81 22.42
CA ILE A 126 -18.04 24.86 23.57
C ILE A 126 -17.17 26.10 23.43
N PRO A 127 -17.65 27.28 23.90
CA PRO A 127 -16.95 28.55 23.76
C PRO A 127 -15.53 28.56 24.36
N GLU A 128 -15.27 27.67 25.32
CA GLU A 128 -13.96 27.42 25.92
C GLU A 128 -12.97 26.77 24.93
N LEU A 129 -13.47 26.06 23.90
CA LEU A 129 -12.69 25.50 22.82
C LEU A 129 -12.62 26.49 21.65
N GLN A 130 -11.81 27.53 21.78
CA GLN A 130 -11.54 28.43 20.66
C GLN A 130 -10.66 27.73 19.61
N MET A 131 -11.28 27.05 18.64
CA MET A 131 -10.53 26.52 17.50
C MET A 131 -10.08 27.66 16.60
N ILE A 132 -8.78 27.80 16.43
CA ILE A 132 -8.20 28.80 15.53
C ILE A 132 -8.02 28.15 14.17
N ARG A 133 -8.57 28.77 13.13
CA ARG A 133 -8.32 28.37 11.74
C ARG A 133 -6.92 28.83 11.34
N LYS A 134 -6.10 27.89 10.85
CA LYS A 134 -4.65 28.13 10.65
C LYS A 134 -4.21 28.00 9.21
N HIS A 135 -4.81 27.09 8.46
CA HIS A 135 -4.47 26.87 7.05
C HIS A 135 -5.75 26.73 6.23
N SER A 136 -5.75 27.38 5.07
CA SER A 136 -6.81 27.28 4.07
C SER A 136 -6.17 27.36 2.69
N ASP A 137 -6.10 26.23 2.00
CA ASP A 137 -5.94 26.26 0.56
C ASP A 137 -7.34 26.36 -0.09
N HIS A 138 -7.44 26.43 -1.42
CA HIS A 138 -8.75 26.51 -2.10
C HIS A 138 -9.66 25.30 -1.84
N SER A 139 -9.18 24.23 -1.21
CA SER A 139 -9.84 22.92 -1.11
C SER A 139 -9.86 22.29 0.28
N THR A 140 -9.03 22.74 1.22
CA THR A 140 -8.81 22.13 2.55
C THR A 140 -8.71 23.20 3.61
N ASP A 141 -9.45 23.03 4.70
CA ASP A 141 -9.42 23.89 5.88
C ASP A 141 -8.90 23.13 7.10
N LEU A 142 -8.02 23.77 7.88
CA LEU A 142 -7.45 23.24 9.13
C LEU A 142 -7.80 24.13 10.32
N TYR A 143 -8.33 23.49 11.35
CA TYR A 143 -8.67 24.06 12.64
C TYR A 143 -7.81 23.39 13.71
N HIS A 144 -7.29 24.21 14.63
CA HIS A 144 -6.42 23.76 15.70
C HIS A 144 -6.97 24.23 17.05
N PHE A 145 -7.11 23.28 17.96
CA PHE A 145 -7.38 23.51 19.37
C PHE A 145 -6.19 23.01 20.21
N SER A 146 -5.83 23.78 21.23
CA SER A 146 -4.80 23.43 22.20
C SER A 146 -5.25 23.78 23.61
N THR A 147 -5.00 22.91 24.58
CA THR A 147 -5.31 23.19 25.99
C THR A 147 -4.35 22.50 26.94
N ASN A 148 -4.28 23.01 28.16
CA ASN A 148 -3.59 22.33 29.25
C ASN A 148 -4.56 21.31 29.87
N PRO A 149 -4.20 20.02 29.95
CA PRO A 149 -5.05 18.99 30.54
C PRO A 149 -5.56 19.32 31.95
N LYS A 150 -4.81 20.10 32.75
CA LYS A 150 -5.24 20.55 34.09
C LYS A 150 -6.48 21.44 34.09
N GLN A 151 -6.77 22.09 32.97
CA GLN A 151 -7.96 22.93 32.80
C GLN A 151 -9.21 22.08 32.49
N ILE A 152 -9.02 20.81 32.14
CA ILE A 152 -10.11 19.89 31.77
C ILE A 152 -10.59 19.17 33.03
N LYS A 153 -11.84 19.46 33.43
CA LYS A 153 -12.48 18.72 34.52
C LYS A 153 -12.63 17.25 34.12
N GLN A 154 -12.21 16.34 35.01
CA GLN A 154 -12.29 14.88 34.82
C GLN A 154 -11.45 14.32 33.65
N GLY A 155 -10.58 15.13 33.02
CA GLY A 155 -9.69 14.67 31.96
C GLY A 155 -10.38 14.28 30.65
N VAL A 156 -11.65 14.66 30.45
CA VAL A 156 -12.43 14.39 29.24
C VAL A 156 -13.20 15.64 28.82
N ILE A 157 -13.20 15.94 27.53
CA ILE A 157 -14.01 16.98 26.90
C ILE A 157 -15.07 16.31 26.02
N ASP A 158 -16.35 16.55 26.31
CA ASP A 158 -17.45 16.20 25.42
C ASP A 158 -17.52 17.22 24.29
N LEU A 159 -17.17 16.81 23.06
CA LEU A 159 -17.17 17.67 21.87
C LEU A 159 -18.56 17.74 21.21
N GLY A 160 -19.53 16.96 21.70
CA GLY A 160 -20.86 16.77 21.14
C GLY A 160 -20.90 15.86 19.90
N PRO A 161 -22.10 15.59 19.37
CA PRO A 161 -22.31 14.80 18.15
C PRO A 161 -21.71 15.47 16.92
N VAL A 162 -21.24 14.71 15.93
CA VAL A 162 -21.03 15.31 14.60
C VAL A 162 -22.38 15.78 14.05
N ASP A 163 -22.44 16.99 13.52
CA ASP A 163 -23.69 17.67 13.15
C ASP A 163 -24.36 17.13 11.88
N HIS A 164 -23.82 16.08 11.31
CA HIS A 164 -24.25 15.51 10.05
C HIS A 164 -24.23 13.99 10.12
N SER A 165 -25.08 13.38 9.31
CA SER A 165 -25.05 11.94 9.14
C SER A 165 -23.75 11.51 8.45
N ILE A 166 -23.24 10.33 8.83
CA ILE A 166 -21.99 9.78 8.30
C ILE A 166 -22.34 8.82 7.16
N ASN A 167 -21.56 8.84 6.09
CA ASN A 167 -21.66 7.86 5.01
C ASN A 167 -20.71 6.68 5.22
N GLY A 168 -19.48 7.00 5.61
CA GLY A 168 -18.37 6.08 5.73
C GLY A 168 -17.28 6.67 6.61
N HIS A 169 -16.63 5.83 7.41
CA HIS A 169 -15.53 6.26 8.26
C HIS A 169 -14.46 5.18 8.40
N VAL A 170 -13.28 5.64 8.81
CA VAL A 170 -12.21 4.80 9.34
C VAL A 170 -11.54 5.51 10.51
N SER A 171 -11.42 4.82 11.63
CA SER A 171 -10.68 5.28 12.80
C SER A 171 -9.46 4.41 13.06
N PHE A 172 -8.47 4.96 13.75
CA PHE A 172 -7.23 4.25 14.09
C PHE A 172 -7.27 3.88 15.58
N LEU A 173 -7.83 2.72 15.89
CA LEU A 173 -7.90 2.18 17.25
C LEU A 173 -6.50 1.79 17.73
N ARG A 174 -6.15 2.19 18.95
CA ARG A 174 -4.94 1.72 19.63
C ARG A 174 -5.19 0.31 20.19
N LYS A 175 -4.77 -0.71 19.45
CA LYS A 175 -4.82 -2.11 19.89
C LYS A 175 -3.61 -2.38 20.79
N GLY A 176 -3.84 -2.33 22.09
CA GLY A 176 -2.76 -2.39 23.07
C GLY A 176 -1.83 -1.18 22.96
N THR A 177 -0.56 -1.38 23.25
CA THR A 177 0.45 -0.31 23.29
C THR A 177 1.27 -0.19 22.01
N THR A 178 1.13 -1.11 21.06
CA THR A 178 2.08 -1.29 19.95
C THR A 178 1.50 -1.05 18.57
N TRP A 179 0.18 -1.10 18.43
CA TRP A 179 -0.47 -1.12 17.12
C TRP A 179 -1.60 -0.09 17.01
N LEU A 180 -1.62 0.65 15.90
CA LEU A 180 -2.81 1.29 15.37
C LEU A 180 -3.51 0.31 14.42
N THR A 181 -4.71 -0.11 14.81
CA THR A 181 -5.60 -0.98 14.04
C THR A 181 -6.71 -0.14 13.42
N PRO A 182 -6.85 -0.14 12.09
CA PRO A 182 -7.93 0.59 11.45
C PRO A 182 -9.27 -0.11 11.67
N ILE A 183 -10.30 0.67 12.01
CA ILE A 183 -11.68 0.23 12.15
C ILE A 183 -12.52 1.06 11.19
N SER A 184 -13.09 0.41 10.18
CA SER A 184 -14.04 1.06 9.29
C SER A 184 -15.47 0.80 9.71
N GLY A 185 -16.33 1.75 9.42
CA GLY A 185 -17.76 1.58 9.49
C GLY A 185 -18.46 2.55 8.54
N ALA A 186 -19.79 2.59 8.64
CA ALA A 186 -20.62 3.44 7.81
C ALA A 186 -21.29 4.52 8.67
N SER A 187 -22.61 4.40 8.86
CA SER A 187 -23.50 5.46 9.33
C SER A 187 -23.30 5.99 10.75
N TYR A 188 -22.51 5.30 11.57
CA TYR A 188 -22.25 5.71 12.94
C TYR A 188 -20.89 5.21 13.44
N PHE A 189 -20.29 5.94 14.36
CA PHE A 189 -19.13 5.48 15.12
C PHE A 189 -19.59 4.49 16.19
N HIS A 190 -18.93 3.34 16.32
CA HIS A 190 -19.26 2.36 17.35
C HIS A 190 -19.01 2.95 18.75
N PRO A 191 -20.05 3.10 19.59
CA PRO A 191 -19.88 3.72 20.89
C PRO A 191 -19.02 2.85 21.81
N SER A 192 -18.01 3.46 22.42
CA SER A 192 -17.12 2.82 23.39
C SER A 192 -16.35 3.88 24.18
N ASP A 193 -16.45 3.81 25.51
CA ASP A 193 -15.72 4.70 26.41
C ASP A 193 -14.33 4.16 26.79
N VAL A 194 -14.06 2.89 26.47
CA VAL A 194 -12.78 2.22 26.78
C VAL A 194 -11.82 2.20 25.59
N GLU A 195 -12.34 2.29 24.37
CA GLU A 195 -11.54 2.28 23.16
C GLU A 195 -10.82 3.62 22.94
N LYS A 196 -9.51 3.55 22.71
CA LYS A 196 -8.69 4.71 22.43
C LYS A 196 -8.43 4.84 20.94
N HIS A 197 -9.05 5.81 20.27
CA HIS A 197 -8.83 6.09 18.85
C HIS A 197 -7.86 7.26 18.68
N GLN A 198 -6.83 7.12 17.84
CA GLN A 198 -5.88 8.20 17.60
C GLN A 198 -6.44 9.29 16.70
N LEU A 199 -7.14 8.86 15.66
CA LEU A 199 -7.79 9.72 14.70
C LEU A 199 -9.02 9.03 14.11
N VAL A 200 -9.89 9.83 13.51
CA VAL A 200 -10.98 9.36 12.65
C VAL A 200 -11.06 10.20 11.40
N LEU A 201 -11.19 9.52 10.27
CA LEU A 201 -11.47 10.09 8.96
C LEU A 201 -12.86 9.63 8.54
N TYR A 202 -13.73 10.54 8.10
CA TYR A 202 -15.07 10.17 7.67
C TYR A 202 -15.63 11.11 6.60
N GLN A 203 -16.59 10.61 5.83
CA GLN A 203 -17.36 11.40 4.86
C GLN A 203 -18.75 11.72 5.42
N ASP A 204 -19.15 12.98 5.37
CA ASP A 204 -20.53 13.36 5.71
C ASP A 204 -21.50 13.04 4.56
N SER A 205 -22.76 12.76 4.88
CA SER A 205 -23.77 12.39 3.88
C SER A 205 -24.52 13.56 3.26
N GLU A 206 -24.34 14.78 3.76
CA GLU A 206 -25.15 15.96 3.41
C GLU A 206 -24.50 16.80 2.30
N ARG A 207 -23.19 17.02 2.43
CA ARG A 207 -22.32 17.79 1.52
C ARG A 207 -21.32 16.88 0.81
N GLY A 208 -21.07 15.68 1.35
CA GLY A 208 -20.07 14.75 0.85
C GLY A 208 -18.64 15.19 1.16
N ASP A 209 -18.44 16.15 2.07
CA ASP A 209 -17.12 16.61 2.48
C ASP A 209 -16.46 15.52 3.34
N VAL A 210 -15.13 15.54 3.36
CA VAL A 210 -14.33 14.57 4.11
C VAL A 210 -13.68 15.29 5.27
N HIS A 211 -13.79 14.72 6.46
CA HIS A 211 -13.36 15.31 7.71
C HIS A 211 -12.38 14.40 8.44
N LEU A 212 -11.34 14.99 9.02
CA LEU A 212 -10.33 14.32 9.84
C LEU A 212 -10.33 14.95 11.23
N TRP A 213 -10.47 14.14 12.28
CA TRP A 213 -10.23 14.52 13.67
C TRP A 213 -9.00 13.77 14.17
N MET A 214 -8.04 14.48 14.77
CA MET A 214 -6.79 13.89 15.21
C MET A 214 -6.34 14.46 16.54
N ALA A 215 -6.29 13.59 17.55
CA ALA A 215 -5.71 13.90 18.86
C ALA A 215 -4.19 13.91 18.75
N LEU A 216 -3.50 14.77 19.51
CA LEU A 216 -2.07 14.97 19.42
C LEU A 216 -1.47 15.31 20.79
N GLY A 217 -0.47 14.54 21.21
CA GLY A 217 0.24 14.73 22.47
C GLY A 217 1.52 13.90 22.52
N THR A 218 2.65 14.56 22.84
CA THR A 218 3.98 13.90 22.93
C THR A 218 4.38 13.53 24.34
N SER A 219 3.71 14.09 25.33
CA SER A 219 4.15 14.04 26.72
C SER A 219 3.03 13.68 27.67
N ILE A 220 1.80 13.77 27.17
CA ILE A 220 0.57 13.46 27.86
C ILE A 220 -0.23 12.60 26.90
N ASP A 221 -0.75 11.49 27.41
CA ASP A 221 -1.61 10.62 26.62
C ASP A 221 -2.90 11.36 26.29
N CYS A 222 -3.34 11.33 25.03
CA CYS A 222 -4.63 11.89 24.62
C CYS A 222 -5.21 11.10 23.45
N TRP A 223 -6.54 10.96 23.38
CA TRP A 223 -7.21 10.16 22.35
C TRP A 223 -8.66 10.59 22.15
N LEU A 224 -9.30 10.03 21.11
CA LEU A 224 -10.72 10.15 20.83
C LEU A 224 -11.45 8.89 21.27
N SER A 225 -12.67 9.03 21.78
CA SER A 225 -13.63 7.93 21.90
C SER A 225 -14.99 8.38 21.38
N PHE A 226 -15.91 7.44 21.19
CA PHE A 226 -17.19 7.71 20.55
C PHE A 226 -18.35 7.31 21.46
N GLY A 227 -19.37 8.16 21.51
CA GLY A 227 -20.60 7.96 22.28
C GLY A 227 -21.84 7.74 21.41
N PRO A 228 -23.03 7.67 22.03
CA PRO A 228 -24.30 7.66 21.32
C PRO A 228 -24.43 8.85 20.36
N ASN A 229 -25.22 8.69 19.29
CA ASN A 229 -25.48 9.74 18.29
C ASN A 229 -24.22 10.33 17.64
N ASN A 230 -23.15 9.53 17.50
CA ASN A 230 -21.86 9.97 16.97
C ASN A 230 -21.22 11.12 17.77
N THR A 231 -21.48 11.18 19.07
CA THR A 231 -20.76 12.06 20.00
C THR A 231 -19.28 11.72 20.01
N VAL A 232 -18.43 12.74 19.95
CA VAL A 232 -16.98 12.58 20.01
C VAL A 232 -16.50 13.07 21.37
N TYR A 233 -15.72 12.26 22.07
CA TYR A 233 -15.05 12.64 23.32
C TYR A 233 -13.56 12.79 23.08
N PHE A 234 -12.97 13.89 23.58
CA PHE A 234 -11.54 14.10 23.60
C PHE A 234 -10.99 13.86 25.01
N HIS A 235 -10.21 12.80 25.16
CA HIS A 235 -9.63 12.36 26.43
C HIS A 235 -8.21 12.87 26.57
N CYS A 236 -7.93 13.47 27.72
CA CYS A 236 -6.66 14.06 28.11
C CYS A 236 -6.45 13.87 29.62
N PRO A 237 -6.24 12.64 30.09
CA PRO A 237 -6.10 12.36 31.52
C PRO A 237 -4.94 13.14 32.13
N THR A 238 -5.18 13.74 33.30
CA THR A 238 -4.12 14.29 34.15
C THR A 238 -3.72 13.26 35.19
N ASP A 239 -2.42 13.11 35.38
CA ASP A 239 -1.84 12.38 36.52
C ASP A 239 -1.37 13.44 37.54
N ASP A 240 -1.68 13.27 38.84
CA ASP A 240 -1.43 14.27 39.90
C ASP A 240 0.06 14.65 40.02
N THR A 241 0.94 13.86 39.41
CA THR A 241 2.40 14.04 39.38
C THR A 241 2.90 14.93 38.24
N GLN A 242 2.05 15.29 37.26
CA GLN A 242 2.43 16.11 36.11
C GLN A 242 2.45 17.61 36.47
N LYS A 243 3.61 18.10 36.92
CA LYS A 243 3.84 19.55 37.12
C LYS A 243 3.97 20.35 35.82
N ASP A 244 3.88 19.73 34.66
CA ASP A 244 4.16 20.36 33.37
C ASP A 244 3.00 21.22 32.85
N ASP A 245 3.32 22.28 32.12
CA ASP A 245 2.36 23.19 31.46
C ASP A 245 2.13 22.81 29.98
N ARG A 246 2.56 21.61 29.60
CA ARG A 246 2.46 21.08 28.23
C ARG A 246 1.01 20.98 27.77
N GLN A 247 0.83 21.33 26.50
CA GLN A 247 -0.47 21.33 25.85
C GLN A 247 -0.73 19.97 25.18
N VAL A 248 -2.01 19.61 25.14
CA VAL A 248 -2.54 18.60 24.23
C VAL A 248 -3.27 19.32 23.10
N HIS A 249 -3.32 18.69 21.94
CA HIS A 249 -3.81 19.32 20.72
C HIS A 249 -4.88 18.44 20.07
N LEU A 250 -5.86 19.10 19.46
CA LEU A 250 -6.85 18.49 18.58
C LEU A 250 -6.82 19.23 17.25
N LEU A 251 -6.59 18.50 16.17
CA LEU A 251 -6.72 19.02 14.81
C LEU A 251 -8.04 18.53 14.20
N PHE A 252 -8.75 19.45 13.58
CA PHE A 252 -9.87 19.15 12.70
C PHE A 252 -9.53 19.66 11.30
N LEU A 253 -9.56 18.79 10.31
CA LEU A 253 -9.36 19.15 8.92
C LEU A 253 -10.59 18.75 8.10
N THR A 254 -10.92 19.53 7.08
CA THR A 254 -12.01 19.23 6.17
C THR A 254 -11.62 19.55 4.73
N THR A 255 -12.02 18.70 3.79
CA THR A 255 -11.88 18.96 2.36
C THR A 255 -13.16 18.67 1.61
N GLN A 256 -13.46 19.53 0.64
CA GLN A 256 -14.56 19.32 -0.30
C GLN A 256 -14.16 18.40 -1.46
N ASN A 257 -12.86 18.11 -1.63
CA ASN A 257 -12.35 17.33 -2.74
C ASN A 257 -12.03 15.90 -2.26
N GLU A 258 -12.87 14.94 -2.65
CA GLU A 258 -12.68 13.53 -2.30
C GLU A 258 -11.33 12.97 -2.78
N TYR A 259 -10.76 13.47 -3.88
CA TYR A 259 -9.44 13.04 -4.36
C TYR A 259 -8.29 13.52 -3.46
N LYS A 260 -8.53 14.51 -2.59
CA LYS A 260 -7.55 14.99 -1.61
C LYS A 260 -7.71 14.37 -0.22
N PHE A 261 -8.61 13.42 -0.04
CA PHE A 261 -8.86 12.80 1.27
C PHE A 261 -7.57 12.24 1.92
N TYR A 262 -6.69 11.64 1.10
CA TYR A 262 -5.46 11.03 1.56
C TYR A 262 -4.44 12.08 2.04
N ASP A 263 -4.49 13.31 1.50
CA ASP A 263 -3.60 14.40 1.89
C ASP A 263 -3.99 15.02 3.26
N LEU A 264 -5.18 14.73 3.81
CA LEU A 264 -5.58 15.28 5.12
C LEU A 264 -4.64 14.84 6.24
N VAL A 265 -4.27 13.55 6.29
CA VAL A 265 -3.34 13.03 7.30
C VAL A 265 -1.95 13.65 7.13
N LYS A 266 -1.49 13.80 5.88
CA LYS A 266 -0.25 14.50 5.54
C LYS A 266 -0.25 15.94 6.06
N PHE A 267 -1.30 16.70 5.78
CA PHE A 267 -1.40 18.10 6.23
C PHE A 267 -1.45 18.21 7.76
N ALA A 268 -2.16 17.32 8.44
CA ALA A 268 -2.20 17.29 9.90
C ALA A 268 -0.80 17.05 10.50
N ILE A 269 -0.05 16.07 9.96
CA ILE A 269 1.30 15.73 10.41
C ILE A 269 2.30 16.87 10.10
N GLN A 270 2.25 17.45 8.90
CA GLN A 270 3.11 18.57 8.52
C GLN A 270 2.86 19.78 9.42
N TYR A 271 1.59 20.15 9.62
CA TYR A 271 1.22 21.24 10.53
C TYR A 271 1.73 20.97 11.96
N TYR A 272 1.61 19.74 12.44
CA TYR A 272 2.14 19.35 13.74
C TYR A 272 3.66 19.53 13.82
N TYR A 273 4.43 19.05 12.83
CA TYR A 273 5.89 19.21 12.83
C TYR A 273 6.33 20.67 12.69
N GLU A 274 5.60 21.48 11.93
CA GLU A 274 5.95 22.88 11.67
C GLU A 274 5.57 23.82 12.81
N HIS A 275 4.41 23.63 13.44
CA HIS A 275 3.81 24.62 14.33
C HIS A 275 3.61 24.15 15.77
N ILE A 276 3.67 22.84 16.03
CA ILE A 276 3.46 22.29 17.38
C ILE A 276 4.77 21.73 17.92
N ALA A 277 5.41 20.81 17.19
CA ALA A 277 6.60 20.11 17.64
C ALA A 277 7.92 20.80 17.26
N ASN A 278 7.90 21.70 16.27
CA ASN A 278 9.09 22.37 15.72
C ASN A 278 10.17 21.37 15.25
N LEU A 279 9.76 20.34 14.52
CA LEU A 279 10.61 19.24 14.03
C LEU A 279 10.86 19.26 12.52
N SER A 280 10.43 20.30 11.79
CA SER A 280 10.49 20.35 10.32
C SER A 280 11.90 20.14 9.75
N ASP A 281 12.92 20.78 10.35
CA ASP A 281 14.30 20.64 9.90
C ASP A 281 14.81 19.21 10.09
N GLN A 282 14.49 18.60 11.23
CA GLN A 282 14.84 17.22 11.53
C GLN A 282 14.16 16.26 10.56
N ILE A 283 12.85 16.45 10.32
CA ILE A 283 12.07 15.66 9.37
C ILE A 283 12.62 15.77 7.95
N SER A 284 12.96 16.98 7.51
CA SER A 284 13.55 17.23 6.20
C SER A 284 14.88 16.48 6.03
N ARG A 285 15.73 16.46 7.07
CA ARG A 285 16.99 15.71 7.06
C ARG A 285 16.77 14.20 6.99
N ILE A 286 15.90 13.64 7.84
CA ILE A 286 15.62 12.19 7.87
C ILE A 286 14.93 11.74 6.57
N SER A 287 14.01 12.54 6.03
CA SER A 287 13.31 12.22 4.78
C SER A 287 14.23 12.16 3.56
N LYS A 288 15.35 12.88 3.60
CA LYS A 288 16.40 12.88 2.57
C LYS A 288 17.48 11.81 2.81
N ALA A 289 17.43 11.10 3.94
CA ALA A 289 18.35 10.02 4.20
C ALA A 289 18.21 8.92 3.13
N PRO A 290 19.31 8.24 2.76
CA PRO A 290 19.26 7.12 1.83
C PRO A 290 18.38 5.99 2.39
N GLU A 291 17.75 5.25 1.48
CA GLU A 291 17.08 3.99 1.80
C GLU A 291 18.12 2.89 2.03
N ASP A 292 17.84 1.97 2.96
CA ASP A 292 18.68 0.77 3.10
C ASP A 292 18.41 -0.18 1.95
N THR A 293 19.30 -0.19 0.95
CA THR A 293 19.15 -1.00 -0.26
C THR A 293 19.13 -2.51 0.03
N ILE A 294 19.70 -2.97 1.16
CA ILE A 294 19.78 -4.40 1.46
C ILE A 294 18.40 -5.00 1.75
N LEU A 295 17.71 -4.48 2.76
CA LEU A 295 16.42 -5.04 3.18
C LEU A 295 15.34 -4.89 2.10
N VAL A 296 15.47 -3.85 1.27
CA VAL A 296 14.41 -3.45 0.34
C VAL A 296 14.66 -3.89 -1.10
N GLU A 297 15.89 -4.16 -1.52
CA GLU A 297 16.18 -4.65 -2.88
C GLU A 297 16.36 -6.15 -2.95
N THR A 298 16.63 -6.83 -1.83
CA THR A 298 16.88 -8.28 -1.82
C THR A 298 15.76 -9.05 -1.14
N LEU A 299 15.54 -10.29 -1.59
CA LEU A 299 14.59 -11.20 -0.95
C LEU A 299 15.19 -11.73 0.37
N GLY A 300 14.42 -11.69 1.44
CA GLY A 300 14.83 -12.22 2.74
C GLY A 300 14.18 -13.55 3.13
N TYR A 301 14.65 -14.12 4.24
CA TYR A 301 14.01 -15.23 4.94
C TYR A 301 13.99 -14.97 6.45
N CYS A 302 12.82 -15.06 7.06
CA CYS A 302 12.59 -14.91 8.50
C CYS A 302 12.16 -16.25 9.13
N THR A 303 12.75 -16.58 10.27
CA THR A 303 12.56 -17.88 10.93
C THR A 303 11.27 -18.01 11.75
N TRP A 304 10.52 -16.94 11.99
CA TRP A 304 9.44 -16.91 12.99
C TRP A 304 8.31 -17.91 12.71
N ASN A 305 7.57 -17.82 11.60
CA ASN A 305 6.45 -18.73 11.37
C ASN A 305 6.91 -20.15 11.00
N ALA A 306 8.14 -20.30 10.49
CA ALA A 306 8.69 -21.62 10.17
C ALA A 306 9.06 -22.42 11.43
N PHE A 307 9.61 -21.76 12.47
CA PHE A 307 10.23 -22.45 13.61
C PHE A 307 9.85 -21.93 14.99
N GLY A 308 9.43 -20.66 15.08
CA GLY A 308 9.16 -19.95 16.32
C GLY A 308 10.29 -20.09 17.33
N LYS A 309 9.90 -20.26 18.59
CA LYS A 309 10.84 -20.44 19.71
C LYS A 309 11.67 -21.71 19.63
N GLU A 310 11.30 -22.68 18.80
CA GLU A 310 12.03 -23.95 18.65
C GLU A 310 13.18 -23.87 17.63
N LEU A 311 13.64 -22.66 17.29
CA LEU A 311 14.77 -22.42 16.40
C LEU A 311 16.05 -23.13 16.86
N SER A 312 16.83 -23.66 15.92
CA SER A 312 18.15 -24.28 16.17
C SER A 312 19.00 -24.23 14.91
N TYR A 313 20.31 -24.48 15.05
CA TYR A 313 21.22 -24.53 13.91
C TYR A 313 20.78 -25.55 12.84
N ASP A 314 20.27 -26.70 13.25
CA ASP A 314 19.81 -27.75 12.33
C ASP A 314 18.59 -27.31 11.51
N LYS A 315 17.65 -26.61 12.14
CA LYS A 315 16.47 -26.07 11.44
C LYS A 315 16.86 -24.97 10.46
N ILE A 316 17.77 -24.07 10.85
CA ILE A 316 18.33 -23.05 9.96
C ILE A 316 19.02 -23.73 8.77
N SER A 317 19.88 -24.72 9.02
CA SER A 317 20.58 -25.44 7.96
C SER A 317 19.63 -26.15 7.00
N LYS A 318 18.54 -26.76 7.51
CA LYS A 318 17.50 -27.37 6.67
C LYS A 318 16.77 -26.34 5.80
N ALA A 319 16.41 -25.19 6.37
CA ALA A 319 15.80 -24.10 5.60
C ALA A 319 16.73 -23.62 4.48
N LEU A 320 17.97 -23.26 4.82
CA LEU A 320 18.92 -22.71 3.86
C LEU A 320 19.33 -23.74 2.79
N SER A 321 19.45 -25.02 3.14
CA SER A 321 19.66 -26.09 2.15
C SER A 321 18.47 -26.18 1.20
N SER A 322 17.23 -26.18 1.72
CA SER A 322 16.03 -26.18 0.88
C SER A 322 15.97 -24.98 -0.06
N LEU A 323 16.28 -23.77 0.41
CA LEU A 323 16.34 -22.56 -0.43
C LEU A 323 17.40 -22.69 -1.53
N LYS A 324 18.59 -23.21 -1.18
CA LYS A 324 19.69 -23.44 -2.12
C LYS A 324 19.33 -24.47 -3.19
N ASP A 325 18.79 -25.62 -2.78
CA ASP A 325 18.44 -26.74 -3.66
C ASP A 325 17.36 -26.33 -4.67
N ASN A 326 16.53 -25.36 -4.32
CA ASN A 326 15.50 -24.78 -5.19
C ASN A 326 15.91 -23.48 -5.89
N ASN A 327 17.18 -23.04 -5.78
CA ASN A 327 17.70 -21.81 -6.39
C ASN A 327 16.90 -20.54 -6.04
N ILE A 328 16.39 -20.45 -4.81
CA ILE A 328 15.65 -19.30 -4.31
C ILE A 328 16.65 -18.21 -3.89
N PRO A 329 16.57 -16.98 -4.45
CA PRO A 329 17.61 -15.97 -4.30
C PRO A 329 17.45 -15.15 -3.02
N VAL A 330 17.40 -15.81 -1.86
CA VAL A 330 17.43 -15.10 -0.58
C VAL A 330 18.83 -14.52 -0.36
N ASN A 331 18.97 -13.25 0.04
CA ASN A 331 20.28 -12.69 0.38
C ASN A 331 20.43 -12.30 1.84
N TYR A 332 19.34 -12.26 2.61
CA TYR A 332 19.43 -12.08 4.05
C TYR A 332 18.59 -13.08 4.84
N LEU A 333 19.13 -13.45 6.01
CA LEU A 333 18.47 -14.30 6.99
C LEU A 333 18.20 -13.48 8.25
N LEU A 334 16.93 -13.38 8.66
CA LEU A 334 16.55 -12.85 9.96
C LEU A 334 16.34 -14.01 10.94
N LEU A 335 17.22 -14.10 11.95
CA LEU A 335 17.04 -14.96 13.12
C LEU A 335 16.06 -14.27 14.07
N ASP A 336 14.79 -14.62 13.94
CA ASP A 336 13.70 -14.09 14.77
C ASP A 336 13.71 -14.71 16.19
N ASP A 337 12.73 -14.37 17.04
CA ASP A 337 12.65 -14.85 18.43
C ASP A 337 12.80 -16.39 18.52
N GLY A 338 13.65 -16.83 19.46
CA GLY A 338 14.01 -18.24 19.67
C GLY A 338 15.51 -18.52 19.66
N TRP A 339 16.34 -17.58 19.18
CA TRP A 339 17.80 -17.76 19.05
C TRP A 339 18.57 -17.64 20.37
N GLY A 340 18.22 -16.65 21.20
CA GLY A 340 19.04 -16.19 22.31
C GLY A 340 19.00 -17.08 23.55
N ASP A 341 20.00 -16.91 24.42
CA ASP A 341 20.03 -17.51 25.76
C ASP A 341 19.11 -16.74 26.73
N ILE A 342 17.98 -17.36 27.07
CA ILE A 342 16.87 -16.76 27.82
C ILE A 342 16.61 -17.51 29.13
N ILE A 343 16.41 -16.77 30.22
CA ILE A 343 15.83 -17.29 31.47
C ILE A 343 14.34 -17.57 31.23
N SER A 344 13.99 -18.80 30.87
CA SER A 344 12.68 -19.14 30.28
C SER A 344 11.48 -18.87 31.19
N ASP A 345 11.62 -19.09 32.51
CA ASP A 345 10.57 -18.83 33.51
C ASP A 345 10.29 -17.33 33.71
N ARG A 346 11.26 -16.48 33.37
CA ARG A 346 11.14 -15.02 33.49
C ARG A 346 10.98 -14.29 32.17
N SER A 347 11.24 -14.95 31.03
CA SER A 347 11.34 -14.29 29.73
C SER A 347 12.35 -13.13 29.76
N GLN A 348 13.56 -13.39 30.24
CA GLN A 348 14.63 -12.39 30.38
C GLN A 348 15.91 -12.81 29.67
N LEU A 349 16.62 -11.84 29.07
CA LEU A 349 17.91 -12.09 28.42
C LEU A 349 18.98 -12.51 29.44
N ALA A 350 19.57 -13.70 29.26
CA ALA A 350 20.57 -14.27 30.17
C ALA A 350 22.01 -13.93 29.74
N SER A 351 22.26 -13.87 28.44
CA SER A 351 23.51 -13.44 27.84
C SER A 351 23.25 -12.81 26.46
N PHE A 352 24.28 -12.24 25.84
CA PHE A 352 24.16 -11.70 24.48
C PHE A 352 24.19 -12.78 23.39
N ASP A 353 24.45 -14.02 23.79
CA ASP A 353 24.79 -15.11 22.89
C ASP A 353 23.59 -16.01 22.60
N VAL A 354 23.79 -16.93 21.66
CA VAL A 354 22.82 -17.98 21.32
C VAL A 354 22.59 -18.92 22.51
N CYS A 355 21.40 -19.54 22.56
CA CYS A 355 21.11 -20.57 23.54
C CYS A 355 22.02 -21.80 23.34
N PRO A 356 22.88 -22.18 24.31
CA PRO A 356 23.83 -23.30 24.11
C PRO A 356 23.17 -24.64 23.82
N ALA A 357 21.95 -24.87 24.33
CA ALA A 357 21.21 -26.11 24.06
C ALA A 357 20.69 -26.20 22.60
N LYS A 358 20.39 -25.06 21.98
CA LYS A 358 19.89 -24.97 20.59
C LYS A 358 21.03 -24.82 19.57
N PHE A 359 22.18 -24.35 20.03
CA PHE A 359 23.39 -24.08 19.26
C PHE A 359 24.62 -24.68 19.96
N PRO A 360 24.71 -26.01 20.13
CA PRO A 360 25.80 -26.65 20.87
C PRO A 360 27.15 -26.58 20.14
N MET A 361 27.16 -26.07 18.91
CA MET A 361 28.29 -26.13 17.99
C MET A 361 29.17 -24.88 18.03
N GLY A 362 28.84 -23.88 18.83
CA GLY A 362 29.59 -22.61 18.91
C GLY A 362 28.76 -21.44 19.43
N ASP A 363 29.43 -20.31 19.62
CA ASP A 363 28.80 -19.02 19.90
C ASP A 363 28.17 -18.40 18.64
N LEU A 364 27.50 -17.25 18.79
CA LEU A 364 26.85 -16.55 17.70
C LEU A 364 27.82 -16.24 16.54
N GLN A 365 29.06 -15.84 16.84
CA GLN A 365 30.06 -15.53 15.82
C GLN A 365 30.40 -16.77 14.98
N GLU A 366 30.68 -17.89 15.63
CA GLU A 366 30.95 -19.16 14.95
C GLU A 366 29.74 -19.65 14.14
N ILE A 367 28.52 -19.47 14.66
CA ILE A 367 27.29 -19.85 13.96
C ILE A 367 27.09 -19.00 12.70
N VAL A 368 27.23 -17.68 12.79
CA VAL A 368 27.10 -16.78 11.62
C VAL A 368 28.19 -17.07 10.59
N GLN A 369 29.43 -17.30 11.03
CA GLN A 369 30.53 -17.69 10.15
C GLN A 369 30.21 -18.99 9.39
N LYS A 370 29.79 -20.04 10.10
CA LYS A 370 29.40 -21.33 9.49
C LYS A 370 28.24 -21.18 8.51
N ILE A 371 27.26 -20.31 8.80
CA ILE A 371 26.16 -20.01 7.87
C ILE A 371 26.69 -19.36 6.59
N LYS A 372 27.49 -18.29 6.70
CA LYS A 372 28.03 -17.55 5.56
C LYS A 372 28.99 -18.42 4.71
N GLU A 373 29.78 -19.29 5.34
CA GLU A 373 30.66 -20.23 4.65
C GLU A 373 29.89 -21.33 3.89
N ARG A 374 28.89 -21.95 4.53
CA ARG A 374 28.12 -23.05 3.94
C ARG A 374 27.10 -22.57 2.91
N TYR A 375 26.57 -21.37 3.09
CA TYR A 375 25.50 -20.77 2.28
C TYR A 375 25.90 -19.36 1.81
N PRO A 376 26.87 -19.24 0.87
CA PRO A 376 27.44 -17.95 0.45
C PRO A 376 26.46 -17.00 -0.29
N PHE A 377 25.26 -17.48 -0.60
CA PHE A 377 24.16 -16.67 -1.12
C PHE A 377 23.50 -15.82 -0.02
N ILE A 378 23.59 -16.23 1.26
CA ILE A 378 23.25 -15.41 2.41
C ILE A 378 24.40 -14.41 2.64
N LYS A 379 24.18 -13.17 2.22
CA LYS A 379 25.13 -12.06 2.37
C LYS A 379 24.99 -11.39 3.73
N TYR A 380 23.76 -11.30 4.24
CA TYR A 380 23.45 -10.56 5.46
C TYR A 380 22.71 -11.42 6.48
N VAL A 381 23.04 -11.28 7.75
CA VAL A 381 22.34 -11.96 8.85
C VAL A 381 21.84 -10.92 9.83
N GLY A 382 20.55 -10.97 10.16
CA GLY A 382 19.94 -10.10 11.15
C GLY A 382 19.47 -10.87 12.37
N ILE A 383 19.29 -10.14 13.47
CA ILE A 383 18.87 -10.72 14.75
C ILE A 383 17.70 -9.95 15.35
N TRP A 384 16.78 -10.67 15.97
CA TRP A 384 15.66 -10.10 16.69
C TRP A 384 16.00 -9.86 18.16
N HIS A 385 15.52 -8.75 18.73
CA HIS A 385 15.48 -8.52 20.17
C HIS A 385 14.33 -7.55 20.52
N THR A 386 14.00 -7.35 21.80
CA THR A 386 13.07 -6.28 22.19
C THR A 386 13.81 -5.01 22.58
N LEU A 387 13.11 -3.88 22.67
CA LEU A 387 13.71 -2.60 23.07
C LEU A 387 14.47 -2.68 24.41
N CYS A 388 14.05 -3.54 25.35
CA CYS A 388 14.70 -3.71 26.65
C CYS A 388 15.55 -4.99 26.78
N GLY A 389 15.86 -5.66 25.67
CA GLY A 389 16.65 -6.89 25.62
C GLY A 389 15.83 -8.10 25.18
N TYR A 390 14.96 -8.60 26.05
CA TYR A 390 13.96 -9.65 25.71
C TYR A 390 12.57 -9.25 26.24
N TRP A 391 11.54 -10.09 26.08
CA TRP A 391 10.15 -9.73 26.40
C TRP A 391 9.94 -9.09 27.78
N HIS A 392 10.66 -9.55 28.83
CA HIS A 392 10.65 -8.95 30.17
C HIS A 392 12.01 -8.36 30.59
N GLY A 393 12.78 -7.87 29.61
CA GLY A 393 14.05 -7.19 29.84
C GLY A 393 15.25 -8.12 30.03
N ILE A 394 16.22 -7.69 30.83
CA ILE A 394 17.46 -8.44 31.09
C ILE A 394 17.43 -9.14 32.46
N SER A 395 18.19 -10.23 32.59
CA SER A 395 18.33 -10.92 33.88
C SER A 395 19.23 -10.16 34.85
N LYS A 396 18.92 -10.26 36.14
CA LYS A 396 19.76 -9.72 37.23
C LYS A 396 21.19 -10.26 37.21
N LYS A 397 21.39 -11.50 36.74
CA LYS A 397 22.71 -12.12 36.61
C LYS A 397 23.54 -11.45 35.50
N LEU A 398 22.93 -11.23 34.33
CA LEU A 398 23.55 -10.49 33.23
C LEU A 398 23.93 -9.07 33.69
N ALA A 399 22.98 -8.38 34.34
CA ALA A 399 23.22 -7.02 34.81
C ALA A 399 24.37 -6.91 35.82
N ARG A 400 24.47 -7.86 36.77
CA ARG A 400 25.60 -7.92 37.72
C ARG A 400 26.93 -8.17 37.03
N ARG A 401 26.96 -9.08 36.04
CA ARG A 401 28.19 -9.41 35.29
C ARG A 401 28.73 -8.20 34.52
N GLN A 402 27.84 -7.39 33.95
CA GLN A 402 28.21 -6.18 33.18
C GLN A 402 28.19 -4.89 34.02
N ALA A 403 28.00 -4.99 35.33
CA ALA A 403 27.91 -3.85 36.25
C ALA A 403 26.86 -2.77 35.85
N TYR A 404 25.73 -3.19 35.27
CA TYR A 404 24.64 -2.27 34.92
C TYR A 404 23.83 -1.81 36.15
N ASN A 405 23.34 -0.58 36.11
CA ASN A 405 22.42 -0.01 37.09
C ASN A 405 21.00 -0.60 36.93
N TYR A 406 20.84 -1.81 37.42
CA TYR A 406 19.65 -2.63 37.26
C TYR A 406 18.54 -2.27 38.25
N PHE A 407 17.31 -2.29 37.76
CA PHE A 407 16.10 -2.24 38.58
C PHE A 407 14.97 -3.03 37.91
N GLU A 408 13.90 -3.30 38.66
CA GLU A 408 12.72 -3.98 38.14
C GLU A 408 11.49 -3.09 38.28
N LEU A 409 10.64 -3.08 37.27
CA LEU A 409 9.28 -2.52 37.32
C LEU A 409 8.28 -3.60 36.91
N LYS A 410 7.03 -3.47 37.36
CA LYS A 410 5.96 -4.34 36.87
C LYS A 410 5.35 -3.76 35.60
N ASP A 411 4.91 -4.62 34.69
CA ASP A 411 3.96 -4.22 33.65
C ASP A 411 2.52 -4.24 34.18
N ASN A 412 1.55 -3.86 33.34
CA ASN A 412 0.13 -3.86 33.67
C ASN A 412 -0.47 -5.26 33.87
N LYS A 413 0.25 -6.32 33.53
CA LYS A 413 -0.10 -7.72 33.80
C LYS A 413 0.57 -8.26 35.07
N GLY A 414 1.38 -7.44 35.73
CA GLY A 414 2.09 -7.79 36.96
C GLY A 414 3.42 -8.53 36.76
N ALA A 415 3.88 -8.72 35.51
CA ALA A 415 5.16 -9.33 35.20
C ALA A 415 6.33 -8.38 35.55
N SER A 416 7.42 -8.94 36.10
CA SER A 416 8.60 -8.15 36.47
C SER A 416 9.55 -7.94 35.29
N ILE A 417 9.76 -6.68 34.91
CA ILE A 417 10.57 -6.26 33.76
C ILE A 417 11.93 -5.78 34.27
N GLY A 418 13.00 -6.47 33.86
CA GLY A 418 14.38 -6.15 34.22
C GLY A 418 14.95 -5.01 33.36
N LEU A 419 15.07 -3.82 33.94
CA LEU A 419 15.48 -2.60 33.26
C LEU A 419 16.83 -2.08 33.77
N ILE A 420 17.44 -1.26 32.94
CA ILE A 420 18.70 -0.52 33.16
C ILE A 420 18.40 0.98 33.13
N LYS A 421 18.92 1.74 34.09
CA LYS A 421 18.73 3.20 34.14
C LYS A 421 19.48 3.92 33.01
N GLU A 422 20.71 3.49 32.72
CA GLU A 422 21.57 4.01 31.66
C GLU A 422 21.76 2.96 30.54
N PRO A 423 20.78 2.77 29.63
CA PRO A 423 20.82 1.75 28.59
C PRO A 423 21.88 1.99 27.51
N GLN A 424 22.54 3.15 27.48
CA GLN A 424 23.59 3.47 26.50
C GLN A 424 24.72 2.44 26.55
N LEU A 425 25.20 2.09 27.75
CA LEU A 425 26.27 1.10 27.90
C LEU A 425 25.81 -0.29 27.42
N PHE A 426 24.57 -0.68 27.73
CA PHE A 426 24.00 -1.93 27.24
C PHE A 426 23.97 -1.98 25.70
N TYR A 427 23.45 -0.93 25.05
CA TYR A 427 23.40 -0.89 23.59
C TYR A 427 24.79 -0.84 22.96
N GLN A 428 25.73 -0.10 23.56
CA GLN A 428 27.12 -0.08 23.13
C GLN A 428 27.73 -1.47 23.14
N GLU A 429 27.63 -2.20 24.25
CA GLU A 429 28.23 -3.52 24.41
C GLU A 429 27.49 -4.58 23.59
N PHE A 430 26.16 -4.56 23.61
CA PHE A 430 25.35 -5.52 22.87
C PHE A 430 25.54 -5.36 21.35
N TYR A 431 25.48 -4.15 20.81
CA TYR A 431 25.66 -3.95 19.37
C TYR A 431 27.12 -4.10 18.93
N SER A 432 28.08 -3.80 19.81
CA SER A 432 29.48 -4.17 19.56
C SER A 432 29.65 -5.68 19.47
N PHE A 433 28.99 -6.44 20.34
CA PHE A 433 28.99 -7.91 20.28
C PHE A 433 28.32 -8.43 19.01
N LEU A 434 27.14 -7.91 18.65
CA LEU A 434 26.42 -8.31 17.43
C LEU A 434 27.25 -8.02 16.16
N ASN A 435 27.82 -6.82 16.05
CA ASN A 435 28.69 -6.45 14.92
C ASN A 435 29.92 -7.37 14.83
N LYS A 436 30.62 -7.62 15.95
CA LYS A 436 31.75 -8.57 16.00
C LYS A 436 31.33 -10.00 15.60
N SER A 437 30.11 -10.38 15.90
CA SER A 437 29.52 -11.67 15.52
C SER A 437 29.08 -11.73 14.06
N GLY A 438 29.24 -10.65 13.29
CA GLY A 438 28.90 -10.59 11.88
C GLY A 438 27.42 -10.36 11.58
N ILE A 439 26.66 -9.81 12.54
CA ILE A 439 25.27 -9.38 12.38
C ILE A 439 25.22 -8.04 11.64
N ASP A 440 24.38 -7.97 10.63
CA ASP A 440 24.31 -6.88 9.64
C ASP A 440 23.14 -5.92 9.87
N PHE A 441 22.08 -6.38 10.54
CA PHE A 441 20.87 -5.62 10.87
C PHE A 441 20.14 -6.22 12.08
N VAL A 442 19.18 -5.49 12.64
CA VAL A 442 18.37 -5.96 13.77
C VAL A 442 16.88 -5.72 13.55
N LYS A 443 16.03 -6.60 14.09
CA LYS A 443 14.59 -6.36 14.27
C LYS A 443 14.33 -6.08 15.75
N VAL A 444 13.73 -4.93 16.05
CA VAL A 444 13.50 -4.50 17.44
C VAL A 444 12.01 -4.47 17.74
N ASP A 445 11.58 -5.40 18.57
CA ASP A 445 10.19 -5.58 18.99
C ASP A 445 9.87 -4.89 20.33
N ASN A 446 8.59 -4.94 20.68
CA ASN A 446 8.01 -4.42 21.91
C ASN A 446 8.38 -2.96 22.22
N GLN A 447 8.52 -2.13 21.17
CA GLN A 447 8.88 -0.73 21.37
C GLN A 447 7.76 0.06 22.06
N GLY A 448 6.49 -0.26 21.79
CA GLY A 448 5.34 0.33 22.49
C GLY A 448 5.14 -0.13 23.94
N GLY A 449 5.68 -1.29 24.33
CA GLY A 449 5.41 -1.92 25.63
C GLY A 449 5.86 -1.12 26.85
N PHE A 450 6.71 -0.10 26.68
CA PHE A 450 7.05 0.82 27.76
C PHE A 450 5.83 1.57 28.32
N LEU A 451 4.75 1.73 27.54
CA LEU A 451 3.49 2.30 28.01
C LEU A 451 2.80 1.44 29.09
N ASP A 452 3.09 0.15 29.14
CA ASP A 452 2.50 -0.79 30.10
C ASP A 452 3.24 -0.80 31.45
N LEU A 453 4.35 -0.07 31.59
CA LEU A 453 5.11 -0.01 32.85
C LEU A 453 4.34 0.71 33.96
N MET A 454 4.22 0.03 35.10
CA MET A 454 3.54 0.49 36.32
C MET A 454 4.43 1.46 37.11
N CYS A 455 4.58 2.66 36.58
CA CYS A 455 5.22 3.82 37.24
C CYS A 455 4.49 5.11 36.85
N ASP A 456 4.88 6.25 37.42
CA ASP A 456 4.34 7.54 36.99
C ASP A 456 4.70 7.85 35.52
N SER A 457 3.85 8.68 34.89
CA SER A 457 3.95 9.00 33.46
C SER A 457 5.31 9.62 33.08
N LYS A 458 5.88 10.48 33.95
CA LYS A 458 7.16 11.14 33.69
C LYS A 458 8.31 10.13 33.67
N THR A 459 8.37 9.25 34.66
CA THR A 459 9.36 8.17 34.72
C THR A 459 9.24 7.25 33.52
N ARG A 460 8.01 6.86 33.14
CA ARG A 460 7.74 5.98 32.01
C ARG A 460 8.29 6.52 30.70
N LEU A 461 7.92 7.77 30.37
CA LEU A 461 8.36 8.42 29.13
C LEU A 461 9.86 8.69 29.13
N ASN A 462 10.44 9.09 30.27
CA ASN A 462 11.88 9.29 30.38
C ASN A 462 12.65 7.99 30.13
N LEU A 463 12.22 6.87 30.71
CA LEU A 463 12.81 5.56 30.45
C LEU A 463 12.67 5.20 28.97
N TRP A 464 11.48 5.32 28.41
CA TRP A 464 11.24 4.99 27.00
C TRP A 464 12.14 5.78 26.06
N ASN A 465 12.24 7.10 26.25
CA ASN A 465 13.10 7.97 25.46
C ASN A 465 14.58 7.64 25.61
N THR A 466 15.01 7.30 26.83
CA THR A 466 16.41 6.92 27.08
C THR A 466 16.77 5.64 26.33
N TYR A 467 15.88 4.64 26.31
CA TYR A 467 16.07 3.41 25.53
C TYR A 467 16.03 3.65 24.02
N ARG A 468 15.04 4.40 23.53
CA ARG A 468 14.92 4.73 22.10
C ARG A 468 16.13 5.50 21.60
N LYS A 469 16.58 6.50 22.36
CA LYS A 469 17.78 7.27 22.03
C LYS A 469 19.03 6.39 22.01
N ALA A 470 19.20 5.51 23.02
CA ALA A 470 20.32 4.58 23.05
C ALA A 470 20.30 3.62 21.84
N LEU A 471 19.14 3.09 21.47
CA LEU A 471 18.95 2.28 20.26
C LEU A 471 19.39 3.04 19.00
N ILE A 472 18.91 4.28 18.81
CA ILE A 472 19.21 5.09 17.62
C ILE A 472 20.71 5.42 17.55
N ASP A 473 21.27 5.96 18.64
CA ASP A 473 22.68 6.40 18.67
C ASP A 473 23.66 5.23 18.39
N HIS A 474 23.37 4.04 18.93
CA HIS A 474 24.22 2.86 18.76
C HIS A 474 23.92 2.08 17.49
N SER A 475 22.68 2.07 17.00
CA SER A 475 22.40 1.48 15.69
C SER A 475 23.10 2.25 14.58
N ASP A 476 23.08 3.59 14.65
CA ASP A 476 23.75 4.47 13.71
C ASP A 476 25.27 4.29 13.69
N SER A 477 25.87 3.98 14.83
CA SER A 477 27.34 3.87 14.94
C SER A 477 27.86 2.44 14.76
N LEU A 478 27.12 1.40 15.17
CA LEU A 478 27.65 0.05 15.30
C LEU A 478 27.04 -0.99 14.35
N ILE A 479 25.84 -0.76 13.81
CA ILE A 479 25.15 -1.73 12.91
C ILE A 479 24.57 -1.05 11.66
N SER A 480 25.26 -0.02 11.16
CA SER A 480 24.94 0.69 9.91
C SER A 480 23.49 1.20 9.83
N SER A 481 22.88 1.55 10.97
CA SER A 481 21.50 2.04 11.06
C SER A 481 20.42 1.09 10.52
N ARG A 482 20.73 -0.20 10.34
CA ARG A 482 19.78 -1.17 9.78
C ARG A 482 18.91 -1.75 10.88
N VAL A 483 17.80 -1.07 11.15
CA VAL A 483 16.81 -1.45 12.15
C VAL A 483 15.44 -1.61 11.50
N ILE A 484 14.84 -2.79 11.69
CA ILE A 484 13.40 -3.00 11.49
C ILE A 484 12.71 -2.65 12.81
N HIS A 485 12.08 -1.48 12.87
CA HIS A 485 11.29 -1.06 14.02
C HIS A 485 9.94 -1.76 14.00
N CYS A 486 9.73 -2.64 14.97
CA CYS A 486 8.53 -3.45 15.09
C CYS A 486 7.82 -3.18 16.43
N MET A 487 6.51 -3.44 16.44
CA MET A 487 5.62 -3.12 17.57
C MET A 487 5.75 -1.65 17.99
N SER A 488 6.01 -0.78 17.01
CA SER A 488 6.32 0.64 17.18
C SER A 488 5.25 1.56 16.61
N LEU A 489 4.17 1.00 16.03
CA LEU A 489 3.04 1.75 15.46
C LEU A 489 2.16 2.30 16.58
N ASN A 490 2.72 3.25 17.32
CA ASN A 490 2.11 3.95 18.45
C ASN A 490 2.23 5.48 18.23
N PRO A 491 1.22 6.27 18.64
CA PRO A 491 1.24 7.74 18.50
C PRO A 491 2.48 8.42 19.06
N TYR A 492 3.00 7.94 20.19
CA TYR A 492 4.22 8.48 20.80
C TYR A 492 5.42 8.44 19.85
N ILE A 493 5.59 7.32 19.14
CA ILE A 493 6.67 7.11 18.17
C ILE A 493 6.36 7.85 16.86
N LEU A 494 5.10 7.85 16.41
CA LEU A 494 4.70 8.55 15.18
C LEU A 494 4.81 10.08 15.30
N LEU A 495 4.66 10.63 16.50
CA LEU A 495 4.79 12.07 16.77
C LEU A 495 6.22 12.49 17.11
N GLU A 496 7.11 11.54 17.41
CA GLU A 496 8.56 11.74 17.53
C GLU A 496 9.32 10.84 16.53
N PRO A 497 9.42 11.28 15.26
CA PRO A 497 9.72 10.46 14.08
C PRO A 497 11.17 9.98 13.94
N ALA A 498 12.05 10.38 14.84
CA ALA A 498 13.46 10.02 14.77
C ALA A 498 13.65 8.55 15.11
N LEU A 499 13.96 7.75 14.08
CA LEU A 499 14.28 6.32 14.22
C LEU A 499 15.70 5.99 13.72
N SER A 500 16.29 6.88 12.93
CA SER A 500 17.67 6.88 12.47
C SER A 500 17.98 8.28 11.97
N PHE A 501 19.23 8.72 12.07
CA PHE A 501 19.68 9.99 11.47
C PHE A 501 20.52 9.78 10.20
N LYS A 502 20.84 8.53 9.85
CA LYS A 502 21.71 8.20 8.71
C LYS A 502 21.00 7.51 7.56
N THR A 503 19.93 6.78 7.83
CA THR A 503 19.18 5.98 6.84
C THR A 503 17.69 6.09 7.10
N LYS A 504 16.85 5.88 6.08
CA LYS A 504 15.41 5.70 6.33
C LYS A 504 15.19 4.36 7.03
N ALA A 505 14.59 4.42 8.22
CA ALA A 505 14.31 3.23 9.01
C ALA A 505 13.22 2.37 8.38
N THR A 506 13.31 1.06 8.55
CA THR A 506 12.23 0.13 8.20
C THR A 506 11.27 0.05 9.38
N PHE A 507 9.95 0.07 9.12
CA PHE A 507 8.93 0.21 10.16
C PHE A 507 7.75 -0.71 9.90
N ARG A 508 7.49 -1.68 10.80
CA ARG A 508 6.36 -2.60 10.69
C ARG A 508 5.04 -1.84 10.74
N ASN A 509 4.25 -2.05 9.70
CA ASN A 509 3.06 -1.26 9.38
C ASN A 509 1.75 -1.95 9.81
N SER A 510 1.84 -3.16 10.37
CA SER A 510 0.72 -3.91 10.93
C SER A 510 1.20 -4.90 12.01
N ASP A 511 0.22 -5.43 12.74
CA ASP A 511 0.35 -6.68 13.50
C ASP A 511 0.82 -7.84 12.60
N ASP A 512 1.14 -8.97 13.22
CA ASP A 512 1.79 -10.09 12.52
C ASP A 512 0.94 -10.74 11.42
N PHE A 513 1.63 -11.29 10.43
CA PHE A 513 1.06 -12.24 9.49
C PHE A 513 0.86 -13.59 10.16
N PHE A 514 -0.41 -13.99 10.34
CA PHE A 514 -0.81 -15.27 10.93
C PHE A 514 -1.25 -16.27 9.84
N PRO A 515 -0.37 -17.17 9.37
CA PRO A 515 -0.69 -18.07 8.26
C PRO A 515 -1.88 -18.99 8.54
N ASP A 516 -2.04 -19.43 9.80
CA ASP A 516 -3.07 -20.40 10.18
C ASP A 516 -4.41 -19.77 10.57
N VAL A 517 -4.56 -18.44 10.49
CA VAL A 517 -5.78 -17.72 10.86
C VAL A 517 -6.43 -17.14 9.60
N LEU A 518 -7.45 -17.84 9.07
CA LEU A 518 -8.11 -17.51 7.81
C LEU A 518 -8.56 -16.03 7.72
N ASP A 519 -9.26 -15.54 8.74
CA ASP A 519 -9.81 -14.18 8.75
C ASP A 519 -8.72 -13.09 8.86
N SER A 520 -7.48 -13.48 9.21
CA SER A 520 -6.38 -12.54 9.32
C SER A 520 -5.84 -12.08 7.97
N HIS A 521 -6.00 -12.86 6.88
CA HIS A 521 -5.37 -12.53 5.59
C HIS A 521 -5.92 -11.24 4.98
N ALA A 522 -7.24 -11.14 4.84
CA ALA A 522 -7.88 -9.93 4.34
C ALA A 522 -7.64 -8.75 5.29
N TRP A 523 -7.73 -8.99 6.60
CA TRP A 523 -7.44 -7.98 7.61
C TRP A 523 -6.00 -7.47 7.53
N HIS A 524 -5.02 -8.34 7.27
CA HIS A 524 -3.60 -7.97 7.19
C HIS A 524 -3.34 -6.99 6.04
N ILE A 525 -3.92 -7.25 4.87
CA ILE A 525 -3.81 -6.34 3.71
C ILE A 525 -4.56 -5.05 3.96
N TYR A 526 -5.78 -5.13 4.52
CA TYR A 526 -6.56 -3.95 4.89
C TYR A 526 -5.83 -3.07 5.91
N SER A 527 -5.30 -3.65 6.98
CA SER A 527 -4.55 -2.94 8.02
C SER A 527 -3.35 -2.21 7.45
N ASN A 528 -2.55 -2.90 6.63
CA ASN A 528 -1.41 -2.28 5.97
C ASN A 528 -1.82 -1.17 4.99
N ALA A 529 -2.89 -1.40 4.22
CA ALA A 529 -3.42 -0.44 3.27
C ALA A 529 -3.88 0.86 3.96
N ILE A 530 -4.66 0.77 5.03
CA ILE A 530 -5.14 1.96 5.72
C ILE A 530 -4.02 2.64 6.52
N ASN A 531 -3.13 1.87 7.15
CA ASN A 531 -1.97 2.43 7.86
C ASN A 531 -1.01 3.18 6.93
N SER A 532 -1.05 2.91 5.62
CA SER A 532 -0.29 3.69 4.63
C SER A 532 -0.71 5.17 4.54
N LEU A 533 -1.93 5.54 4.96
CA LEU A 533 -2.34 6.95 5.10
C LEU A 533 -1.42 7.72 6.06
N TRP A 534 -0.83 7.01 7.03
CA TRP A 534 0.22 7.52 7.90
C TRP A 534 1.61 7.26 7.33
N THR A 535 1.97 5.99 7.12
CA THR A 535 3.36 5.60 6.93
C THR A 535 3.96 6.07 5.61
N ARG A 536 3.13 6.41 4.62
CA ARG A 536 3.57 7.05 3.37
C ARG A 536 4.10 8.47 3.56
N HIS A 537 3.67 9.17 4.62
CA HIS A 537 4.06 10.55 4.94
C HIS A 537 4.99 10.66 6.14
N TYR A 538 5.32 9.52 6.75
CA TYR A 538 6.29 9.38 7.82
C TYR A 538 7.65 8.97 7.21
N PRO A 539 8.80 9.41 7.74
CA PRO A 539 10.11 9.22 7.10
C PRO A 539 10.67 7.80 7.30
N VAL A 540 9.91 6.79 6.86
CA VAL A 540 10.23 5.36 6.98
C VAL A 540 9.93 4.61 5.70
N ILE A 541 10.38 3.36 5.67
CA ILE A 541 9.98 2.34 4.71
C ILE A 541 9.01 1.40 5.43
N ALA A 542 7.77 1.33 4.95
CA ALA A 542 6.74 0.51 5.58
C ALA A 542 7.00 -0.99 5.34
N ASP A 543 7.14 -1.77 6.41
CA ASP A 543 7.27 -3.23 6.37
C ASP A 543 5.91 -3.89 6.58
N TRP A 544 5.47 -4.65 5.56
CA TRP A 544 4.18 -5.35 5.51
C TRP A 544 4.27 -6.78 6.06
N ASP A 545 5.38 -7.12 6.71
CA ASP A 545 5.66 -8.42 7.31
C ASP A 545 5.91 -9.55 6.30
N MET A 546 6.53 -10.60 6.82
CA MET A 546 6.76 -11.87 6.12
C MET A 546 5.48 -12.49 5.55
N PHE A 547 5.66 -13.45 4.64
CA PHE A 547 4.58 -14.32 4.16
C PHE A 547 5.14 -15.69 3.74
N GLN A 548 4.24 -16.65 3.53
CA GLN A 548 4.57 -17.98 3.00
C GLN A 548 4.23 -18.06 1.50
N SER A 549 5.18 -18.49 0.68
CA SER A 549 5.03 -18.67 -0.77
C SER A 549 4.25 -19.93 -1.13
N ASP A 550 4.33 -20.98 -0.31
CA ASP A 550 3.50 -22.18 -0.42
C ASP A 550 2.34 -22.10 0.57
N HIS A 551 1.29 -21.38 0.19
CA HIS A 551 0.10 -21.14 1.01
C HIS A 551 -1.12 -20.88 0.13
N PRO A 552 -2.37 -21.23 0.54
CA PRO A 552 -3.58 -20.91 -0.23
C PRO A 552 -3.75 -19.41 -0.54
N PHE A 553 -3.18 -18.53 0.28
CA PHE A 553 -3.16 -17.07 0.10
C PHE A 553 -1.82 -16.54 -0.45
N ALA A 554 -0.95 -17.40 -0.99
CA ALA A 554 0.39 -16.98 -1.35
C ALA A 554 0.41 -15.87 -2.42
N GLU A 555 -0.34 -16.00 -3.52
CA GLU A 555 -0.41 -14.94 -4.54
C GLU A 555 -1.08 -13.67 -3.99
N TYR A 556 -2.04 -13.81 -3.07
CA TYR A 556 -2.71 -12.69 -2.39
C TYR A 556 -1.71 -11.84 -1.60
N HIS A 557 -0.80 -12.47 -0.85
CA HIS A 557 0.24 -11.77 -0.10
C HIS A 557 1.41 -11.32 -0.99
N ALA A 558 1.87 -12.14 -1.95
CA ALA A 558 2.95 -11.78 -2.86
C ALA A 558 2.60 -10.55 -3.69
N SER A 559 1.39 -10.48 -4.26
CA SER A 559 0.93 -9.32 -5.03
C SER A 559 0.90 -8.05 -4.18
N SER A 560 0.52 -8.15 -2.90
CA SER A 560 0.51 -7.02 -1.98
C SER A 560 1.93 -6.54 -1.64
N ARG A 561 2.90 -7.46 -1.48
CA ARG A 561 4.31 -7.11 -1.22
C ARG A 561 5.01 -6.52 -2.44
N ALA A 562 4.63 -6.94 -3.65
CA ALA A 562 5.08 -6.27 -4.89
C ALA A 562 4.63 -4.80 -4.94
N MET A 563 3.54 -4.46 -4.24
CA MET A 563 2.96 -3.11 -4.17
C MET A 563 3.36 -2.30 -2.93
N SER A 564 3.84 -2.96 -1.87
CA SER A 564 3.96 -2.40 -0.51
C SER A 564 5.00 -1.30 -0.36
N GLY A 565 6.00 -1.24 -1.24
CA GLY A 565 7.12 -0.32 -1.07
C GLY A 565 8.18 -0.80 -0.07
N GLY A 566 7.92 -1.87 0.69
CA GLY A 566 8.75 -2.33 1.79
C GLY A 566 9.68 -3.49 1.49
N PRO A 567 10.41 -4.00 2.50
CA PRO A 567 11.10 -5.28 2.39
C PRO A 567 10.13 -6.42 2.05
N VAL A 568 10.68 -7.46 1.41
CA VAL A 568 9.93 -8.70 1.12
C VAL A 568 10.77 -9.87 1.60
N TYR A 569 10.24 -10.63 2.56
CA TYR A 569 10.92 -11.79 3.12
C TYR A 569 9.95 -12.94 3.35
N LEU A 570 10.43 -14.15 3.08
CA LEU A 570 9.67 -15.39 3.20
C LEU A 570 9.75 -15.93 4.62
N THR A 571 8.79 -16.76 5.00
CA THR A 571 8.85 -17.57 6.23
C THR A 571 8.34 -18.99 5.96
N ASP A 572 8.70 -19.49 4.77
CA ASP A 572 8.32 -20.81 4.28
C ASP A 572 8.83 -21.92 5.19
N ILE A 573 8.01 -22.94 5.36
CA ILE A 573 8.45 -24.21 5.95
C ILE A 573 9.48 -24.83 4.99
N PRO A 574 10.63 -25.36 5.45
CA PRO A 574 11.61 -26.00 4.58
C PRO A 574 10.97 -27.09 3.71
N GLY A 575 11.27 -27.07 2.41
CA GLY A 575 10.72 -27.97 1.40
C GLY A 575 9.36 -27.53 0.83
N LYS A 576 8.75 -26.46 1.35
CA LYS A 576 7.46 -25.93 0.91
C LYS A 576 7.64 -24.55 0.31
N HIS A 577 7.98 -24.51 -0.99
CA HIS A 577 8.25 -23.29 -1.72
C HIS A 577 7.48 -23.25 -3.03
N ASN A 578 6.84 -22.12 -3.33
CA ASN A 578 6.28 -21.86 -4.66
C ASN A 578 7.28 -21.06 -5.50
N ILE A 579 8.12 -21.78 -6.24
CA ILE A 579 9.21 -21.17 -7.03
C ILE A 579 8.66 -20.23 -8.10
N ASP A 580 7.62 -20.65 -8.81
CA ASP A 580 7.01 -19.83 -9.86
C ASP A 580 6.51 -18.49 -9.32
N LEU A 581 5.87 -18.48 -8.14
CA LEU A 581 5.42 -17.26 -7.50
C LEU A 581 6.59 -16.37 -7.04
N ILE A 582 7.63 -16.96 -6.44
CA ILE A 582 8.82 -16.23 -6.01
C ILE A 582 9.50 -15.57 -7.22
N GLU A 583 9.61 -16.28 -8.34
CA GLU A 583 10.16 -15.74 -9.59
C GLU A 583 9.36 -14.55 -10.12
N LYS A 584 8.06 -14.41 -9.79
CA LYS A 584 7.29 -13.20 -10.17
C LYS A 584 7.67 -11.96 -9.34
N LEU A 585 8.34 -12.11 -8.20
CA LEU A 585 8.76 -11.02 -7.30
C LEU A 585 10.17 -10.51 -7.59
N VAL A 586 11.05 -11.35 -8.14
CA VAL A 586 12.47 -11.04 -8.34
C VAL A 586 12.84 -11.04 -9.81
N SER A 587 13.89 -10.29 -10.18
CA SER A 587 14.40 -10.26 -11.55
C SER A 587 15.89 -9.96 -11.57
N VAL A 588 16.54 -10.19 -12.72
CA VAL A 588 18.00 -10.09 -12.85
C VAL A 588 18.39 -8.69 -13.32
N THR A 589 19.24 -8.00 -12.57
CA THR A 589 19.84 -6.72 -12.96
C THR A 589 21.01 -6.91 -13.91
N ARG A 590 21.57 -5.81 -14.43
CA ARG A 590 22.74 -5.85 -15.32
C ARG A 590 23.97 -6.53 -14.70
N ASN A 591 24.22 -6.31 -13.41
CA ASN A 591 25.36 -6.90 -12.70
C ASN A 591 25.15 -8.38 -12.33
N GLY A 592 24.02 -8.98 -12.74
CA GLY A 592 23.69 -10.38 -12.47
C GLY A 592 23.04 -10.64 -11.11
N ALA A 593 22.85 -9.61 -10.27
CA ALA A 593 22.11 -9.75 -9.03
C ALA A 593 20.62 -10.02 -9.28
N ARG A 594 19.99 -10.78 -8.38
CA ARG A 594 18.55 -11.02 -8.37
C ARG A 594 17.92 -10.15 -7.30
N THR A 595 17.11 -9.18 -7.73
CA THR A 595 16.54 -8.14 -6.86
C THR A 595 15.03 -8.10 -6.98
N LEU A 596 14.38 -7.56 -5.96
CA LEU A 596 12.93 -7.40 -5.88
C LEU A 596 12.42 -6.35 -6.89
N LEU A 597 11.36 -6.70 -7.62
CA LEU A 597 10.55 -5.77 -8.40
C LEU A 597 9.33 -5.36 -7.58
N ARG A 598 9.53 -4.38 -6.71
CA ARG A 598 8.47 -3.77 -5.91
C ARG A 598 8.34 -2.28 -6.19
N SER A 599 7.20 -1.70 -5.82
CA SER A 599 7.03 -0.25 -5.82
C SER A 599 8.07 0.44 -4.93
N ARG A 600 8.36 1.72 -5.19
CA ARG A 600 9.32 2.50 -4.38
C ARG A 600 8.75 3.02 -3.06
N GLN A 601 7.43 3.18 -2.98
CA GLN A 601 6.74 3.79 -1.82
C GLN A 601 5.54 2.93 -1.41
N SER A 602 4.99 3.15 -0.21
CA SER A 602 3.73 2.52 0.22
C SER A 602 2.58 2.85 -0.72
N PRO A 603 1.67 1.92 -1.06
CA PRO A 603 0.57 2.21 -1.98
C PRO A 603 -0.43 3.20 -1.36
N ILE A 604 -1.26 3.83 -2.20
CA ILE A 604 -2.35 4.70 -1.77
C ILE A 604 -3.65 3.90 -1.84
N PRO A 605 -4.43 3.79 -0.73
CA PRO A 605 -5.76 3.20 -0.79
C PRO A 605 -6.70 4.13 -1.56
N THR A 606 -7.61 3.59 -2.35
CA THR A 606 -8.66 4.42 -2.97
C THR A 606 -9.65 4.92 -1.93
N PHE A 607 -10.40 5.96 -2.27
CA PHE A 607 -11.46 6.52 -1.43
C PHE A 607 -12.44 5.44 -0.93
N LYS A 608 -12.89 4.57 -1.86
CA LYS A 608 -13.79 3.44 -1.57
C LYS A 608 -13.16 2.44 -0.59
N THR A 609 -11.85 2.20 -0.67
CA THR A 609 -11.14 1.32 0.27
C THR A 609 -11.06 1.94 1.65
N ALA A 610 -10.77 3.23 1.73
CA ALA A 610 -10.59 3.93 3.00
C ALA A 610 -11.91 4.17 3.75
N LEU A 611 -12.98 4.53 3.04
CA LEU A 611 -14.24 4.98 3.65
C LEU A 611 -15.44 4.08 3.33
N GLY A 612 -15.30 3.06 2.47
CA GLY A 612 -16.40 2.18 2.06
C GLY A 612 -16.63 0.93 2.91
N ASN A 613 -15.95 0.79 4.05
CA ASN A 613 -16.03 -0.38 4.94
C ASN A 613 -15.89 -1.74 4.20
N PRO A 614 -14.75 -1.98 3.52
CA PRO A 614 -14.58 -3.17 2.70
C PRO A 614 -14.55 -4.47 3.51
N MET A 615 -14.17 -4.40 4.78
CA MET A 615 -14.18 -5.56 5.69
C MET A 615 -15.59 -5.95 6.09
N GLY A 616 -16.46 -5.00 6.45
CA GLY A 616 -17.84 -5.28 6.85
C GLY A 616 -18.76 -5.66 5.68
N THR A 617 -18.46 -5.17 4.48
CA THR A 617 -19.30 -5.39 3.27
C THR A 617 -18.76 -6.49 2.35
N HIS A 618 -17.62 -7.10 2.69
CA HIS A 618 -16.90 -8.03 1.81
C HIS A 618 -16.64 -7.45 0.40
N ALA A 619 -16.19 -6.20 0.35
CA ALA A 619 -15.87 -5.48 -0.89
C ALA A 619 -14.39 -5.61 -1.25
N LEU A 620 -14.01 -5.17 -2.46
CA LEU A 620 -12.60 -5.17 -2.87
C LEU A 620 -11.84 -4.06 -2.13
N LEU A 621 -10.66 -4.41 -1.60
CA LEU A 621 -9.60 -3.44 -1.35
C LEU A 621 -9.00 -3.05 -2.71
N CYS A 622 -8.92 -1.76 -3.00
CA CYS A 622 -8.29 -1.23 -4.19
C CYS A 622 -7.18 -0.25 -3.77
N LEU A 623 -5.94 -0.59 -4.14
CA LEU A 623 -4.75 0.20 -3.86
C LEU A 623 -4.05 0.52 -5.17
N TYR A 624 -3.38 1.66 -5.24
CA TYR A 624 -2.55 2.00 -6.39
C TYR A 624 -1.20 2.58 -6.01
N ASN A 625 -0.25 2.48 -6.94
CA ASN A 625 1.09 3.04 -6.82
C ASN A 625 1.53 3.62 -8.16
N ILE A 626 2.52 4.50 -8.14
CA ILE A 626 3.01 5.20 -9.33
C ILE A 626 4.52 5.04 -9.41
N ASN A 627 4.97 4.50 -10.53
CA ASN A 627 6.37 4.47 -10.94
C ASN A 627 6.59 5.62 -11.94
N ARG A 628 7.68 6.38 -11.79
CA ARG A 628 8.05 7.48 -12.70
C ARG A 628 9.36 7.14 -13.40
N GLU A 629 9.49 7.59 -14.64
CA GLU A 629 10.76 7.54 -15.37
C GLU A 629 11.82 8.41 -14.69
N GLU A 630 13.09 8.12 -14.96
CA GLU A 630 14.21 8.89 -14.44
C GLU A 630 14.33 10.22 -15.21
N ASN A 631 14.32 11.34 -14.49
CA ASN A 631 14.46 12.68 -15.07
C ASN A 631 15.94 12.92 -15.46
N GLU A 632 16.19 13.16 -16.75
CA GLU A 632 17.39 13.89 -17.18
C GLU A 632 17.07 15.39 -17.06
N LEU A 633 18.06 16.23 -16.74
CA LEU A 633 17.91 17.64 -16.31
C LEU A 633 17.14 18.60 -17.26
N ASP A 634 16.60 18.13 -18.38
CA ASP A 634 15.97 18.94 -19.44
C ASP A 634 14.62 18.38 -19.99
N ASP A 635 14.03 17.30 -19.45
CA ASP A 635 12.73 16.77 -19.94
C ASP A 635 11.54 17.38 -19.14
N GLU A 636 10.78 18.29 -19.76
CA GLU A 636 9.61 18.96 -19.15
C GLU A 636 8.37 18.02 -18.95
N GLU A 637 8.41 16.76 -19.40
CA GLU A 637 7.29 15.82 -19.29
C GLU A 637 7.68 14.44 -18.73
N GLU A 638 7.65 14.31 -17.41
CA GLU A 638 7.90 13.04 -16.70
C GLU A 638 6.79 12.01 -17.02
N SER A 639 7.15 10.96 -17.75
CA SER A 639 6.27 9.82 -18.03
C SER A 639 6.08 8.96 -16.78
N ALA A 640 4.87 8.45 -16.56
CA ALA A 640 4.52 7.69 -15.36
C ALA A 640 3.69 6.44 -15.67
N TYR A 641 3.82 5.44 -14.79
CA TYR A 641 3.20 4.14 -14.88
C TYR A 641 2.46 3.86 -13.57
N ALA A 642 1.18 3.54 -13.63
CA ALA A 642 0.43 3.15 -12.45
C ALA A 642 0.37 1.63 -12.34
N VAL A 643 0.34 1.14 -11.10
CA VAL A 643 -0.06 -0.23 -10.80
C VAL A 643 -1.24 -0.18 -9.86
N TYR A 644 -2.31 -0.85 -10.21
CA TYR A 644 -3.51 -1.04 -9.42
C TYR A 644 -3.52 -2.46 -8.89
N GLY A 645 -3.99 -2.64 -7.67
CA GLY A 645 -4.24 -3.95 -7.10
C GLY A 645 -5.61 -4.02 -6.47
N PHE A 646 -6.30 -5.12 -6.73
CA PHE A 646 -7.57 -5.46 -6.14
C PHE A 646 -7.41 -6.71 -5.29
N TRP A 647 -7.78 -6.65 -4.01
CA TRP A 647 -7.80 -7.79 -3.10
C TRP A 647 -9.20 -7.97 -2.55
N ASN A 648 -9.74 -9.17 -2.72
CA ASN A 648 -11.08 -9.46 -2.25
C ASN A 648 -11.06 -9.83 -0.76
N THR A 649 -12.02 -9.30 -0.01
CA THR A 649 -12.14 -9.54 1.44
C THR A 649 -13.18 -10.61 1.77
N GLY A 650 -13.82 -11.19 0.75
CA GLY A 650 -14.80 -12.26 0.95
C GLY A 650 -14.78 -13.33 -0.14
N PRO A 651 -15.62 -14.37 -0.01
CA PRO A 651 -15.55 -15.56 -0.84
C PRO A 651 -16.21 -15.40 -2.23
N ARG A 652 -17.03 -14.37 -2.44
CA ARG A 652 -17.76 -14.16 -3.70
C ARG A 652 -16.88 -13.46 -4.72
N ILE A 653 -17.04 -13.80 -6.00
CA ILE A 653 -16.38 -13.05 -7.08
C ILE A 653 -16.90 -11.61 -7.07
N ARG A 654 -15.98 -10.65 -7.15
CA ARG A 654 -16.28 -9.22 -7.23
C ARG A 654 -15.67 -8.60 -8.50
N LEU A 655 -16.20 -7.44 -8.88
CA LEU A 655 -15.78 -6.69 -10.05
C LEU A 655 -14.87 -5.52 -9.65
N GLY A 656 -13.60 -5.58 -10.04
CA GLY A 656 -12.67 -4.46 -9.99
C GLY A 656 -12.79 -3.61 -11.25
N VAL A 657 -12.76 -2.30 -11.07
CA VAL A 657 -12.90 -1.32 -12.16
C VAL A 657 -11.78 -0.30 -12.02
N VAL A 658 -11.05 -0.07 -13.11
CA VAL A 658 -10.11 1.06 -13.24
C VAL A 658 -10.72 2.02 -14.25
N GLU A 659 -11.25 3.14 -13.78
CA GLU A 659 -11.85 4.17 -14.62
C GLU A 659 -10.87 5.30 -14.90
N THR A 660 -10.95 5.87 -16.10
CA THR A 660 -10.14 7.04 -16.47
C THR A 660 -10.46 8.27 -15.59
N SER A 661 -11.68 8.37 -15.04
CA SER A 661 -12.08 9.41 -14.07
C SER A 661 -11.31 9.33 -12.74
N GLU A 662 -11.15 8.13 -12.19
CA GLU A 662 -10.36 7.87 -10.97
C GLU A 662 -8.85 8.10 -11.20
N LEU A 663 -8.44 8.43 -12.42
CA LEU A 663 -7.06 8.67 -12.82
C LEU A 663 -6.77 10.16 -13.10
N ILE A 664 -7.78 11.03 -13.07
CA ILE A 664 -7.66 12.46 -13.47
C ILE A 664 -6.64 13.22 -12.61
N HIS A 665 -6.47 12.87 -11.33
CA HIS A 665 -5.44 13.47 -10.48
C HIS A 665 -4.01 13.01 -10.82
N LEU A 666 -3.86 12.00 -11.68
CA LEU A 666 -2.59 11.50 -12.20
C LEU A 666 -2.29 12.12 -13.56
N ALA A 667 -2.41 13.44 -13.68
CA ALA A 667 -2.28 14.18 -14.94
C ALA A 667 -1.00 13.89 -15.75
N SER A 668 0.07 13.40 -15.12
CA SER A 668 1.31 12.94 -15.79
C SER A 668 1.14 11.65 -16.60
N ILE A 669 0.23 10.77 -16.22
CA ILE A 669 -0.04 9.49 -16.92
C ILE A 669 -0.97 9.72 -18.12
N PHE A 670 -1.86 10.72 -18.06
CA PHE A 670 -2.99 10.90 -19.00
C PHE A 670 -2.91 12.13 -19.90
N LYS A 671 -1.71 12.69 -20.14
CA LYS A 671 -1.55 13.67 -21.25
C LYS A 671 -1.90 13.04 -22.61
N SER A 672 -1.66 11.73 -22.75
CA SER A 672 -2.06 10.89 -23.88
C SER A 672 -2.96 9.74 -23.40
N PHE A 673 -3.57 8.99 -24.32
CA PHE A 673 -4.25 7.74 -23.94
C PHE A 673 -3.24 6.74 -23.37
N SER A 674 -3.69 5.90 -22.44
CA SER A 674 -2.86 4.91 -21.73
C SER A 674 -3.22 3.49 -22.18
N VAL A 675 -2.44 2.50 -21.75
CA VAL A 675 -2.73 1.08 -21.99
C VAL A 675 -2.74 0.36 -20.66
N ALA A 676 -3.83 -0.32 -20.35
CA ALA A 676 -3.96 -1.15 -19.15
C ALA A 676 -3.79 -2.63 -19.49
N HIS A 677 -3.06 -3.35 -18.63
CA HIS A 677 -2.75 -4.77 -18.76
C HIS A 677 -3.01 -5.49 -17.44
N ILE A 678 -3.85 -6.54 -17.46
CA ILE A 678 -4.13 -7.37 -16.28
C ILE A 678 -2.99 -8.37 -16.07
N VAL A 679 -2.26 -8.23 -14.97
CA VAL A 679 -1.04 -8.99 -14.64
C VAL A 679 -1.36 -10.31 -13.92
N THR A 680 -2.38 -10.34 -13.07
CA THR A 680 -2.77 -11.55 -12.31
C THR A 680 -4.28 -11.72 -12.22
N GLY A 681 -4.73 -12.87 -11.70
CA GLY A 681 -6.15 -13.16 -11.50
C GLY A 681 -6.85 -13.76 -12.73
N LEU A 682 -8.18 -13.89 -12.65
CA LEU A 682 -9.00 -14.61 -13.64
C LEU A 682 -8.97 -14.04 -15.05
N ASP A 683 -8.62 -12.76 -15.19
CA ASP A 683 -8.63 -12.02 -16.44
C ASP A 683 -7.19 -11.67 -16.89
N GLN A 684 -6.18 -12.36 -16.36
CA GLN A 684 -4.76 -12.16 -16.71
C GLN A 684 -4.53 -12.17 -18.23
N GLY A 685 -3.70 -11.23 -18.71
CA GLY A 685 -3.30 -11.10 -20.10
C GLY A 685 -4.21 -10.21 -20.96
N ILE A 686 -5.36 -9.75 -20.44
CA ILE A 686 -6.19 -8.76 -21.14
C ILE A 686 -5.44 -7.43 -21.21
N ILE A 687 -5.41 -6.83 -22.41
CA ILE A 687 -4.80 -5.53 -22.69
C ILE A 687 -5.82 -4.63 -23.36
N LEU A 688 -5.98 -3.41 -22.84
CA LEU A 688 -6.97 -2.46 -23.34
C LEU A 688 -6.41 -1.02 -23.33
N PRO A 689 -6.57 -0.26 -24.43
CA PRO A 689 -6.29 1.17 -24.42
C PRO A 689 -7.35 1.91 -23.59
N LEU A 690 -6.91 2.86 -22.78
CA LEU A 690 -7.72 3.77 -21.98
C LEU A 690 -7.57 5.19 -22.52
N PHE A 691 -8.64 5.73 -23.10
CA PHE A 691 -8.68 7.07 -23.68
C PHE A 691 -9.02 8.13 -22.64
N PRO A 692 -8.37 9.31 -22.67
CA PRO A 692 -8.73 10.43 -21.81
C PRO A 692 -10.17 10.89 -22.13
N LEU A 693 -10.84 11.47 -21.14
CA LEU A 693 -12.19 12.01 -21.32
C LEU A 693 -12.13 13.28 -22.19
N SER A 694 -12.39 13.15 -23.50
CA SER A 694 -12.51 14.26 -24.45
C SER A 694 -13.92 14.89 -24.40
N GLY A 695 -14.21 15.62 -23.32
CA GLY A 695 -15.39 16.49 -23.21
C GLY A 695 -16.76 15.77 -23.16
N PRO A 696 -17.86 16.54 -22.99
CA PRO A 696 -19.20 16.00 -22.71
C PRO A 696 -19.90 15.32 -23.92
N LYS A 697 -19.21 15.12 -25.06
CA LYS A 697 -19.80 14.58 -26.30
C LYS A 697 -19.29 13.21 -26.74
N ASP A 698 -18.23 12.66 -26.17
CA ASP A 698 -17.77 11.30 -26.49
C ASP A 698 -18.47 10.23 -25.64
N LEU A 699 -19.76 10.02 -25.94
CA LEU A 699 -20.61 8.93 -25.42
C LEU A 699 -20.24 7.54 -26.00
N HIS A 700 -19.09 7.38 -26.67
CA HIS A 700 -18.80 6.20 -27.51
C HIS A 700 -18.01 5.05 -26.85
N GLY A 701 -17.77 5.12 -25.55
CA GLY A 701 -17.35 3.94 -24.79
C GLY A 701 -16.81 4.34 -23.43
N ALA A 702 -17.38 3.80 -22.35
CA ALA A 702 -16.77 3.93 -21.04
C ALA A 702 -15.33 3.38 -21.10
N SER A 703 -14.34 4.27 -21.01
CA SER A 703 -12.92 3.94 -21.00
C SER A 703 -12.54 3.42 -19.62
N ALA A 704 -12.90 2.17 -19.35
CA ALA A 704 -12.57 1.47 -18.12
C ALA A 704 -12.10 0.04 -18.41
N LEU A 705 -11.19 -0.42 -17.57
CA LEU A 705 -10.78 -1.82 -17.52
C LEU A 705 -11.56 -2.54 -16.41
N LEU A 706 -12.16 -3.67 -16.76
CA LEU A 706 -12.93 -4.50 -15.83
C LEU A 706 -12.22 -5.83 -15.56
N THR A 707 -11.96 -6.12 -14.29
CA THR A 707 -11.33 -7.38 -13.84
C THR A 707 -12.21 -8.10 -12.82
N ARG A 708 -12.33 -9.43 -12.97
CA ARG A 708 -12.95 -10.29 -11.96
C ARG A 708 -11.91 -10.69 -10.92
N VAL A 709 -12.30 -10.65 -9.66
CA VAL A 709 -11.47 -11.10 -8.53
C VAL A 709 -12.26 -12.15 -7.77
N ALA A 710 -11.79 -13.40 -7.79
CA ALA A 710 -12.51 -14.53 -7.23
C ALA A 710 -12.01 -14.93 -5.85
N GLY A 711 -12.94 -15.39 -4.99
CA GLY A 711 -12.63 -15.84 -3.64
C GLY A 711 -11.81 -14.82 -2.87
N PHE A 712 -10.97 -15.29 -1.96
CA PHE A 712 -9.90 -14.48 -1.36
C PHE A 712 -8.67 -14.34 -2.29
N GLY A 713 -8.92 -13.97 -3.54
CA GLY A 713 -7.89 -13.77 -4.56
C GLY A 713 -7.52 -12.30 -4.76
N SER A 714 -6.57 -12.08 -5.67
CA SER A 714 -6.14 -10.73 -6.06
C SER A 714 -6.00 -10.58 -7.58
N SER A 715 -6.08 -9.34 -8.08
CA SER A 715 -5.80 -8.98 -9.47
C SER A 715 -4.95 -7.71 -9.49
N LEU A 716 -3.77 -7.79 -10.11
CA LEU A 716 -2.93 -6.63 -10.38
C LEU A 716 -3.12 -6.15 -11.82
N ILE A 717 -3.13 -4.84 -12.00
CA ILE A 717 -3.27 -4.16 -13.29
C ILE A 717 -2.14 -3.15 -13.43
N SER A 718 -1.38 -3.24 -14.50
CA SER A 718 -0.41 -2.20 -14.87
C SER A 718 -1.04 -1.25 -15.88
N VAL A 719 -0.86 0.05 -15.70
CA VAL A 719 -1.29 1.10 -16.64
C VAL A 719 -0.06 1.87 -17.11
N SER A 720 0.21 1.80 -18.41
CA SER A 720 1.36 2.41 -19.05
C SER A 720 0.95 3.59 -19.93
N CYS A 721 1.67 4.70 -19.83
CA CYS A 721 1.50 5.82 -20.74
C CYS A 721 1.95 5.44 -22.17
N THR A 722 1.30 6.01 -23.19
CA THR A 722 1.71 5.83 -24.58
C THR A 722 2.58 6.99 -25.05
N LYS A 723 3.57 6.69 -25.92
CA LYS A 723 4.20 7.69 -26.77
C LYS A 723 3.65 7.53 -28.18
N SER A 724 3.30 8.65 -28.78
CA SER A 724 2.69 8.69 -30.10
C SER A 724 3.48 9.60 -31.04
N LEU A 725 3.66 9.16 -32.27
CA LEU A 725 4.32 9.93 -33.32
C LEU A 725 3.62 9.65 -34.65
N LYS A 726 3.10 10.71 -35.30
CA LYS A 726 2.22 10.60 -36.46
C LYS A 726 1.03 9.68 -36.14
N CYS A 727 0.85 8.57 -36.86
CA CYS A 727 -0.23 7.60 -36.62
C CYS A 727 0.19 6.38 -35.79
N ILE A 728 1.41 6.34 -35.22
CA ILE A 728 1.90 5.20 -34.45
C ILE A 728 1.88 5.53 -32.97
N SER A 729 1.31 4.65 -32.15
CA SER A 729 1.36 4.72 -30.68
C SER A 729 1.96 3.45 -30.11
N ILE A 730 2.87 3.63 -29.14
CA ILE A 730 3.57 2.53 -28.48
C ILE A 730 3.59 2.78 -26.96
N ALA A 731 3.30 1.73 -26.18
CA ALA A 731 3.49 1.71 -24.74
C ALA A 731 4.36 0.54 -24.33
N CYS A 732 5.36 0.78 -23.47
CA CYS A 732 6.10 -0.27 -22.79
C CYS A 732 5.26 -0.80 -21.61
N LEU A 733 4.96 -2.09 -21.60
CA LEU A 733 4.21 -2.75 -20.53
C LEU A 733 5.13 -3.31 -19.42
N GLY A 734 6.45 -3.26 -19.64
CA GLY A 734 7.44 -3.80 -18.72
C GLY A 734 7.54 -5.32 -18.80
N LEU A 735 8.02 -5.94 -17.72
CA LEU A 735 8.23 -7.39 -17.65
C LEU A 735 6.90 -8.12 -17.39
N LEU A 736 6.40 -8.87 -18.38
CA LEU A 736 5.05 -9.45 -18.34
C LEU A 736 4.91 -10.63 -17.38
N ASP A 737 6.02 -11.26 -17.01
CA ASP A 737 6.09 -12.41 -16.12
C ASP A 737 6.31 -12.02 -14.64
N LYS A 738 6.20 -10.73 -14.30
CA LYS A 738 6.44 -10.19 -12.96
C LYS A 738 5.19 -9.50 -12.41
N LEU A 739 5.01 -9.57 -11.09
CA LEU A 739 3.86 -8.95 -10.41
C LEU A 739 3.84 -7.41 -10.57
N ASN A 740 5.03 -6.78 -10.59
CA ASN A 740 5.20 -5.35 -10.80
C ASN A 740 6.24 -5.08 -11.89
N GLY A 741 5.99 -5.62 -13.09
CA GLY A 741 6.93 -5.54 -14.21
C GLY A 741 7.20 -4.13 -14.75
N SER A 742 6.25 -3.21 -14.58
CA SER A 742 6.41 -1.80 -15.00
C SER A 742 7.47 -1.07 -14.18
N ARG A 743 7.76 -1.52 -12.96
CA ARG A 743 8.85 -1.00 -12.13
C ARG A 743 10.21 -1.10 -12.81
N ALA A 744 10.40 -2.08 -13.69
CA ALA A 744 11.66 -2.26 -14.40
C ALA A 744 11.92 -1.13 -15.40
N ILE A 745 10.90 -0.39 -15.83
CA ILE A 745 11.00 0.67 -16.82
C ILE A 745 11.70 1.88 -16.20
N LEU A 746 12.84 2.27 -16.78
CA LEU A 746 13.61 3.43 -16.35
C LEU A 746 13.32 4.64 -17.21
N LYS A 747 13.30 4.47 -18.54
CA LYS A 747 13.04 5.54 -19.49
C LYS A 747 12.53 4.98 -20.82
N THR A 748 11.64 5.70 -21.47
CA THR A 748 11.20 5.39 -22.83
C THR A 748 11.35 6.59 -23.76
N LYS A 749 11.59 6.34 -25.05
CA LYS A 749 11.76 7.40 -26.06
C LYS A 749 11.24 6.94 -27.41
N MET A 750 10.65 7.86 -28.17
CA MET A 750 10.17 7.61 -29.53
C MET A 750 10.70 8.70 -30.46
N VAL A 751 11.33 8.31 -31.57
CA VAL A 751 11.92 9.24 -32.55
C VAL A 751 11.63 8.80 -33.99
N GLU A 752 11.49 9.77 -34.89
CA GLU A 752 11.43 9.52 -36.33
C GLU A 752 12.87 9.32 -36.87
N LEU A 753 13.06 8.35 -37.77
CA LEU A 753 14.39 8.05 -38.34
C LEU A 753 14.63 8.72 -39.70
N ASN A 754 13.59 8.84 -40.53
CA ASN A 754 13.69 9.40 -41.88
C ASN A 754 12.67 10.52 -42.05
N HIS A 755 13.14 11.75 -42.27
CA HIS A 755 12.30 12.89 -42.68
C HIS A 755 11.95 12.80 -44.18
N SER A 756 11.32 11.71 -44.60
CA SER A 756 10.73 11.62 -45.94
C SER A 756 9.40 12.37 -45.98
N SER A 757 9.04 12.87 -47.17
CA SER A 757 7.74 13.54 -47.37
C SER A 757 6.61 12.61 -46.92
N ALA A 758 5.48 13.17 -46.47
CA ALA A 758 4.35 12.36 -45.99
C ALA A 758 3.89 11.28 -47.00
N LYS A 759 4.26 11.38 -48.28
CA LYS A 759 3.92 10.42 -49.35
C LYS A 759 4.76 9.14 -49.40
N ASP A 760 5.99 9.12 -48.88
CA ASP A 760 6.97 8.03 -49.16
C ASP A 760 7.11 6.98 -48.04
N GLY A 761 6.20 6.98 -47.06
CA GLY A 761 6.33 6.17 -45.84
C GLY A 761 7.26 6.81 -44.81
N PHE A 762 7.25 6.30 -43.58
CA PHE A 762 8.14 6.78 -42.51
C PHE A 762 8.52 5.64 -41.56
N SER A 763 9.66 5.81 -40.88
CA SER A 763 10.19 4.84 -39.93
C SER A 763 10.32 5.48 -38.55
N VAL A 764 9.89 4.73 -37.53
CA VAL A 764 9.96 5.14 -36.13
C VAL A 764 10.84 4.19 -35.36
N LYS A 765 11.66 4.75 -34.46
CA LYS A 765 12.37 4.00 -33.44
C LYS A 765 11.78 4.29 -32.07
N TYR A 766 11.36 3.24 -31.37
CA TYR A 766 11.00 3.29 -29.97
C TYR A 766 12.08 2.61 -29.14
N SER A 767 12.55 3.26 -28.08
CA SER A 767 13.59 2.77 -27.20
C SER A 767 13.06 2.68 -25.77
N ALA A 768 13.34 1.58 -25.08
CA ALA A 768 13.02 1.39 -23.66
C ALA A 768 14.28 0.94 -22.89
N ARG A 769 14.63 1.68 -21.85
CA ARG A 769 15.67 1.33 -20.87
C ARG A 769 15.02 0.60 -19.71
N LEU A 770 15.50 -0.61 -19.41
CA LEU A 770 15.00 -1.44 -18.31
C LEU A 770 16.12 -1.74 -17.31
N SER A 771 15.83 -1.64 -16.02
CA SER A 771 16.77 -1.98 -14.95
C SER A 771 17.01 -3.49 -14.82
N HIS A 772 16.02 -4.29 -15.22
CA HIS A 772 16.05 -5.73 -15.06
C HIS A 772 15.67 -6.43 -16.37
N LYS A 773 16.10 -7.68 -16.50
CA LYS A 773 15.67 -8.57 -17.59
C LYS A 773 14.94 -9.79 -17.06
N SER A 774 13.97 -10.27 -17.84
CA SER A 774 13.27 -11.52 -17.58
C SER A 774 12.88 -12.24 -18.88
N LYS A 775 12.11 -13.33 -18.76
CA LYS A 775 11.65 -14.16 -19.88
C LYS A 775 10.84 -13.37 -20.91
N SER A 776 10.10 -12.33 -20.51
CA SER A 776 9.22 -11.60 -21.42
C SER A 776 9.09 -10.12 -21.04
N CYS A 777 9.38 -9.23 -22.01
CA CYS A 777 9.02 -7.82 -21.96
C CYS A 777 7.94 -7.52 -23.00
N GLY A 778 6.92 -6.76 -22.61
CA GLY A 778 5.77 -6.44 -23.46
C GLY A 778 5.76 -5.02 -23.99
N PHE A 779 5.29 -4.86 -25.22
CA PHE A 779 5.04 -3.57 -25.85
C PHE A 779 3.68 -3.62 -26.56
N TRP A 780 2.82 -2.66 -26.26
CA TRP A 780 1.57 -2.49 -27.00
C TRP A 780 1.81 -1.51 -28.15
N ILE A 781 1.45 -1.90 -29.38
CA ILE A 781 1.72 -1.16 -30.60
C ILE A 781 0.42 -1.06 -31.41
N SER A 782 -0.06 0.16 -31.66
CA SER A 782 -1.28 0.38 -32.44
C SER A 782 -1.15 1.58 -33.39
N LYS A 783 -2.00 1.56 -34.42
CA LYS A 783 -2.35 2.76 -35.19
C LYS A 783 -3.22 3.66 -34.29
N CYS A 784 -2.93 4.95 -34.25
CA CYS A 784 -3.72 5.93 -33.52
C CYS A 784 -4.71 6.62 -34.47
N SER A 785 -5.99 6.61 -34.11
CA SER A 785 -7.08 7.28 -34.83
C SER A 785 -7.25 8.72 -34.36
N THR A 786 -6.27 9.59 -34.60
CA THR A 786 -6.49 11.04 -34.47
C THR A 786 -6.87 11.62 -35.84
N ALA A 787 -8.16 11.53 -36.16
CA ALA A 787 -8.96 12.36 -37.07
C ALA A 787 -8.48 12.68 -38.52
N ASN A 788 -7.42 12.06 -39.06
CA ASN A 788 -7.02 12.27 -40.47
C ASN A 788 -7.13 10.96 -41.28
N ASP A 789 -8.24 10.83 -42.02
CA ASP A 789 -8.61 9.68 -42.87
C ASP A 789 -7.55 9.27 -43.92
N ILE A 790 -6.57 10.14 -44.24
CA ILE A 790 -5.53 9.87 -45.24
C ILE A 790 -4.46 8.87 -44.72
N LEU A 791 -4.36 8.64 -43.41
CA LEU A 791 -3.37 7.72 -42.80
C LEU A 791 -3.89 6.31 -42.51
N GLU A 792 -5.20 6.05 -42.68
CA GLU A 792 -5.80 4.73 -42.42
C GLU A 792 -5.38 3.65 -43.44
N SER A 793 -4.96 4.05 -44.65
CA SER A 793 -4.57 3.15 -45.74
C SER A 793 -3.11 2.65 -45.68
N ARG A 794 -2.43 2.75 -44.53
CA ARG A 794 -1.03 2.32 -44.38
C ARG A 794 -0.91 1.09 -43.51
N ASP A 795 -0.12 0.09 -43.92
CA ASP A 795 0.22 -1.03 -43.03
C ASP A 795 1.37 -0.65 -42.08
N MET A 796 1.42 -1.29 -40.92
CA MET A 796 2.51 -1.16 -39.95
C MET A 796 3.20 -2.51 -39.81
N ILE A 797 4.52 -2.50 -39.90
CA ILE A 797 5.34 -3.70 -39.73
C ILE A 797 6.42 -3.39 -38.70
N VAL A 798 6.51 -4.23 -37.67
CA VAL A 798 7.70 -4.28 -36.80
C VAL A 798 8.83 -4.84 -37.65
N ALA A 799 9.68 -3.96 -38.16
CA ALA A 799 10.74 -4.31 -39.10
C ALA A 799 11.90 -5.02 -38.39
N LYS A 800 12.20 -4.62 -37.15
CA LYS A 800 13.33 -5.11 -36.39
C LYS A 800 13.18 -4.81 -34.90
N VAL A 801 13.60 -5.74 -34.06
CA VAL A 801 13.78 -5.55 -32.61
C VAL A 801 15.25 -5.77 -32.26
N VAL A 802 15.80 -4.91 -31.41
CA VAL A 802 17.19 -4.96 -30.94
C VAL A 802 17.21 -5.00 -29.43
N LEU A 803 18.02 -5.87 -28.84
CA LEU A 803 18.36 -5.87 -27.42
C LEU A 803 19.86 -5.68 -27.27
N ASP A 804 20.30 -4.59 -26.62
CA ASP A 804 21.71 -4.27 -26.40
C ASP A 804 22.58 -4.42 -27.65
N LYS A 805 22.18 -3.74 -28.74
CA LYS A 805 22.84 -3.79 -30.06
C LYS A 805 22.73 -5.14 -30.82
N HIS A 806 22.16 -6.18 -30.22
CA HIS A 806 21.92 -7.46 -30.89
C HIS A 806 20.56 -7.48 -31.55
N VAL A 807 20.52 -7.80 -32.85
CA VAL A 807 19.28 -7.94 -33.61
C VAL A 807 18.62 -9.26 -33.25
N LEU A 808 17.37 -9.20 -32.82
CA LEU A 808 16.60 -10.38 -32.40
C LEU A 808 15.87 -11.04 -33.57
N ILE A 809 15.74 -12.37 -33.52
CA ILE A 809 15.12 -13.16 -34.59
C ILE A 809 13.59 -13.19 -34.38
N SER A 810 12.83 -12.81 -35.42
CA SER A 810 11.35 -12.88 -35.42
C SER A 810 10.87 -14.30 -35.15
N ASP A 811 9.77 -14.43 -34.40
CA ASP A 811 9.08 -15.67 -34.01
C ASP A 811 9.90 -16.65 -33.14
N LYS A 812 11.18 -16.33 -32.90
CA LYS A 812 12.04 -17.02 -31.94
C LYS A 812 12.27 -16.17 -30.68
N ASP A 813 12.72 -14.94 -30.89
CA ASP A 813 13.15 -14.04 -29.81
C ASP A 813 12.12 -12.92 -29.55
N TRP A 814 11.24 -12.65 -30.51
CA TRP A 814 10.10 -11.75 -30.33
C TRP A 814 8.92 -12.18 -31.20
N HIS A 815 7.70 -11.86 -30.77
CA HIS A 815 6.48 -12.17 -31.50
C HIS A 815 5.46 -11.03 -31.37
N TRP A 816 4.90 -10.57 -32.48
CA TRP A 816 3.86 -9.53 -32.52
C TRP A 816 2.49 -10.10 -32.87
N ASN A 817 1.60 -10.13 -31.89
CA ASN A 817 0.21 -10.52 -32.08
C ASN A 817 -0.62 -9.30 -32.51
N LYS A 818 -0.88 -9.18 -33.83
CA LYS A 818 -1.69 -8.10 -34.40
C LYS A 818 -3.13 -8.03 -33.85
N SER A 819 -3.70 -9.11 -33.30
CA SER A 819 -5.07 -9.10 -32.76
C SER A 819 -5.18 -8.42 -31.40
N SER A 820 -4.17 -8.58 -30.54
CA SER A 820 -4.08 -7.93 -29.22
C SER A 820 -3.19 -6.69 -29.23
N ASN A 821 -2.55 -6.39 -30.37
CA ASN A 821 -1.53 -5.36 -30.52
C ASN A 821 -0.31 -5.55 -29.60
N LEU A 822 -0.11 -6.76 -29.07
CA LEU A 822 0.99 -7.06 -28.14
C LEU A 822 2.21 -7.59 -28.90
N LEU A 823 3.32 -6.88 -28.80
CA LEU A 823 4.66 -7.38 -29.10
C LEU A 823 5.29 -7.91 -27.81
N THR A 824 5.75 -9.17 -27.83
CA THR A 824 6.51 -9.79 -26.74
C THR A 824 7.96 -9.95 -27.16
N VAL A 825 8.88 -9.67 -26.25
CA VAL A 825 10.34 -9.75 -26.47
C VAL A 825 10.96 -10.64 -25.40
N ASN A 826 11.61 -11.72 -25.81
CA ASN A 826 12.38 -12.61 -24.94
C ASN A 826 13.74 -12.00 -24.65
N MET A 827 13.91 -11.44 -23.44
CA MET A 827 15.17 -10.79 -23.06
C MET A 827 16.29 -11.77 -22.67
N LEU A 828 15.98 -13.07 -22.54
CA LEU A 828 16.97 -14.11 -22.24
C LEU A 828 17.66 -14.66 -23.49
N SER A 829 17.21 -14.27 -24.69
CA SER A 829 17.82 -14.63 -25.97
C SER A 829 19.25 -14.10 -26.13
N VAL A 830 19.59 -13.02 -25.43
CA VAL A 830 20.92 -12.41 -25.42
C VAL A 830 21.57 -12.68 -24.05
N SER A 831 22.72 -13.36 -24.08
CA SER A 831 23.54 -13.55 -22.88
C SER A 831 23.95 -12.21 -22.29
N SER A 832 24.01 -12.11 -20.95
CA SER A 832 24.53 -10.90 -20.29
C SER A 832 26.00 -10.71 -20.68
N TYR A 833 26.30 -9.80 -21.59
CA TYR A 833 27.68 -9.36 -21.82
C TYR A 833 28.03 -8.23 -20.85
N ALA A 834 29.31 -8.05 -20.57
CA ALA A 834 29.80 -6.83 -19.95
C ALA A 834 29.42 -5.65 -20.86
N SER A 835 28.49 -4.82 -20.40
CA SER A 835 28.03 -3.61 -21.06
C SER A 835 28.39 -2.44 -20.16
N ASP A 836 28.79 -1.31 -20.74
CA ASP A 836 29.15 -0.10 -19.99
C ASP A 836 27.92 0.60 -19.38
N THR A 837 26.70 0.11 -19.65
CA THR A 837 25.45 0.66 -19.11
C THR A 837 24.89 -0.21 -17.99
N ASP A 838 24.27 0.40 -16.99
CA ASP A 838 23.57 -0.24 -15.86
C ASP A 838 22.13 -0.71 -16.20
N TYR A 839 21.64 -0.39 -17.39
CA TYR A 839 20.33 -0.80 -17.91
C TYR A 839 20.42 -1.69 -19.15
N PHE A 840 19.38 -2.49 -19.41
CA PHE A 840 19.13 -3.18 -20.67
C PHE A 840 18.38 -2.26 -21.65
N LEU A 841 18.81 -2.22 -22.92
CA LEU A 841 18.18 -1.37 -23.94
C LEU A 841 17.44 -2.22 -24.98
N ILE A 842 16.13 -2.03 -25.08
CA ILE A 842 15.31 -2.56 -26.18
C ILE A 842 15.00 -1.45 -27.17
N GLU A 843 15.25 -1.68 -28.46
CA GLU A 843 14.86 -0.78 -29.55
C GLU A 843 13.96 -1.50 -30.55
N ILE A 844 12.81 -0.90 -30.85
CA ILE A 844 11.82 -1.41 -31.78
C ILE A 844 11.75 -0.45 -32.96
N PHE A 845 11.94 -1.00 -34.16
CA PHE A 845 11.89 -0.26 -35.43
C PHE A 845 10.59 -0.61 -36.14
N ILE A 846 9.78 0.39 -36.43
CA ILE A 846 8.49 0.23 -37.10
C ILE A 846 8.51 1.02 -38.40
N ASN A 847 8.13 0.36 -39.49
CA ASN A 847 7.95 0.99 -40.79
C ASN A 847 6.45 1.14 -41.07
N SER A 848 6.06 2.31 -41.58
CA SER A 848 4.73 2.56 -42.14
C SER A 848 4.86 2.73 -43.66
N THR A 849 4.19 1.85 -44.40
CA THR A 849 4.14 1.85 -45.88
C THR A 849 2.70 2.01 -46.35
N MET A 850 2.50 2.69 -47.49
CA MET A 850 1.19 2.71 -48.17
C MET A 850 0.82 1.27 -48.57
N ILE A 851 -0.43 0.88 -48.35
CA ILE A 851 -1.00 -0.41 -48.79
C ILE A 851 -1.08 -0.43 -50.31
#